data_AF-A0A327VPC2-F1
#
_entry.id   AF-A0A327VPC2-F1
#
_cell.length_a   1.000
_cell.length_b   1.000
_cell.length_c   1.000
_cell.angle_alpha   90.00
_cell.angle_beta   90.00
_cell.angle_gamma   90.00
#
_symmetry.space_group_name_H-M   'P 1'
#
loop_
_entity.id
_entity.type
_entity.pdbx_description
1 polymer ?
#
loop_
_entity_poly.entity_id
_entity_poly.type
_entity_poly.pdbx_seq_one_letter_code
_entity_poly.pdbx_strand_id
1 'polypeptide(L)'
;AADINIDSVQNVCLGDTVRLVPTSTTITNPVFLWYADQQKTTPITNGVNPATGVLTLTNLSTGTYTYYVSVSSNGNCANLAGDLKQVTVNVGRKATAADIQVTGNTTTCANTTVTLTASSTTVTNPVFRWYRDAALTQFIRSTSTFVTDTLTTTTTYYVTVQGVNACENAPGAAQSVTVTVTSALPAPTVSGAAICAGQTALVQVTNPDATVTYTWYNNQTRSVLLATADSFRTGPLTADTTLYVQASKAGCISQLVPAVITVNSVASPVVDANQPVCAGSSGTLVIKAPVNGVVYRWYNVPTGGTALNTDAGTSFITGPLNTSTIFYVEATGTSGCTGASGRVPVTAVITPAPGAPTLVTNNQTICAGGSVTFTIANPDPSVTYHWFTAAVNGTELTPTTPTTLTVNNVIATTTYYVSAVNAAGCSNAGGRTTATVNVNPAPTAPVVTIPNQVVCLNNSATFQVSNPDPALTYVWYGATNNDSLTTGTSFTTPVLTANMNYYVVAKNNTGCSSQSNTAVTVTVTNSIATPTVGANQTLCLGQTLTLNVINPVAGIVYHWYTTATGGTPVATGATVTFNGVIANTAYYVDASATAGNCTSSTRAMISVTVNSIPAAPAAANPGVTTCLNTTATLAVLNADPTLTYNWYTVQSGGTPVATGASVNVGPITTNTNYYVEDVNASGCPSAQRTLVTVTASTAPAAPQVSGNGQSQCPGSSYILTATSTTPGASFAWYTTATGGTPISQTSIFTTPAISQNTTYYVEASINGGCVSATRTAVPITVLAPLPAPVVTVTNKTATSITFTWTAIPGATGYVVSVGDSTHFVAPSTGATGTSHTVTNLQPNQNVTIYVRAIGVGTCQNSPITAVTDKTTNPNGNNCYVPNLFSPNGDGINDIEYVYGTAIAQLEFRIYNHWGQLVFESKDQRQGWDGTMNGVKQPVGVYVYILKATMQDGTVVTKKGNVTLMR
;
A
#
# COMPACT_ATOMS: atom_id res chain seq x y z
N ALA A 1 -95.89 54.98 77.46
CA ALA A 1 -94.81 54.45 76.58
C ALA A 1 -94.44 55.29 75.33
N ALA A 2 -95.32 56.12 74.78
CA ALA A 2 -95.13 56.75 73.46
C ALA A 2 -93.95 57.73 73.35
N ASP A 3 -93.57 58.36 74.47
CA ASP A 3 -92.47 59.34 74.52
C ASP A 3 -91.06 58.73 74.49
N ILE A 4 -90.93 57.41 74.38
CA ILE A 4 -89.65 56.69 74.34
C ILE A 4 -89.38 56.18 72.92
N ASN A 5 -88.25 56.61 72.35
CA ASN A 5 -87.77 56.20 71.05
C ASN A 5 -86.63 55.17 71.20
N ILE A 6 -86.90 53.95 70.75
CA ILE A 6 -85.99 52.81 70.78
C ILE A 6 -86.46 51.74 69.79
N ASP A 7 -85.51 51.00 69.20
CA ASP A 7 -85.79 49.93 68.26
C ASP A 7 -86.48 48.75 68.96
N SER A 8 -87.68 48.38 68.50
CA SER A 8 -88.54 47.44 69.22
C SER A 8 -88.11 45.98 69.09
N VAL A 9 -87.28 45.64 68.08
CA VAL A 9 -86.72 44.29 67.90
C VAL A 9 -85.28 44.38 67.39
N GLN A 10 -84.33 43.76 68.06
CA GLN A 10 -82.92 43.66 67.64
C GLN A 10 -82.54 42.18 67.44
N ASN A 11 -81.96 41.81 66.29
CA ASN A 11 -81.42 40.46 66.04
C ASN A 11 -79.89 40.53 66.04
N VAL A 12 -79.24 39.72 66.88
CA VAL A 12 -77.76 39.64 66.99
C VAL A 12 -77.30 38.20 67.05
N CYS A 13 -76.00 37.94 66.91
CA CYS A 13 -75.46 36.60 67.02
C CYS A 13 -75.00 36.30 68.45
N LEU A 14 -75.03 35.03 68.84
CA LEU A 14 -74.49 34.55 70.10
C LEU A 14 -73.04 35.01 70.28
N GLY A 15 -72.78 35.72 71.38
CA GLY A 15 -71.47 36.30 71.70
C GLY A 15 -71.35 37.79 71.39
N ASP A 16 -72.28 38.37 70.64
CA ASP A 16 -72.30 39.81 70.39
C ASP A 16 -72.79 40.59 71.62
N THR A 17 -72.30 41.82 71.79
CA THR A 17 -72.78 42.75 72.83
C THR A 17 -73.95 43.57 72.30
N VAL A 18 -75.09 43.54 73.00
CA VAL A 18 -76.30 44.29 72.61
C VAL A 18 -76.37 45.61 73.38
N ARG A 19 -76.67 46.71 72.69
CA ARG A 19 -76.85 48.04 73.30
C ARG A 19 -78.21 48.60 72.96
N LEU A 20 -79.06 48.71 73.98
CA LEU A 20 -80.40 49.27 73.92
C LEU A 20 -80.35 50.72 74.39
N VAL A 21 -80.52 51.65 73.45
CA VAL A 21 -80.31 53.09 73.67
C VAL A 21 -81.65 53.81 73.64
N PRO A 22 -82.29 54.09 74.80
CA PRO A 22 -83.55 54.81 74.82
C PRO A 22 -83.28 56.31 74.72
N THR A 23 -84.13 57.00 73.98
CA THR A 23 -84.13 58.46 73.89
C THR A 23 -85.55 59.01 74.01
N SER A 24 -85.69 60.28 74.37
CA SER A 24 -86.98 60.99 74.35
C SER A 24 -86.74 62.38 73.79
N THR A 25 -87.58 62.81 72.87
CA THR A 25 -87.53 64.15 72.27
C THR A 25 -88.62 65.06 72.84
N THR A 26 -89.60 64.51 73.55
CA THR A 26 -90.77 65.22 74.08
C THR A 26 -90.64 65.56 75.56
N ILE A 27 -89.77 64.88 76.32
CA ILE A 27 -89.54 65.13 77.74
C ILE A 27 -88.14 65.75 77.94
N THR A 28 -88.07 66.89 78.63
CA THR A 28 -86.81 67.57 78.96
C THR A 28 -86.15 66.96 80.20
N ASN A 29 -84.84 66.71 80.14
CA ASN A 29 -84.05 65.98 81.15
C ASN A 29 -84.69 64.63 81.56
N PRO A 30 -84.95 63.72 80.59
CA PRO A 30 -85.61 62.46 80.87
C PRO A 30 -84.68 61.50 81.62
N VAL A 31 -85.22 60.86 82.65
CA VAL A 31 -84.57 59.75 83.36
C VAL A 31 -85.23 58.45 82.92
N PHE A 32 -84.46 57.56 82.29
CA PHE A 32 -84.94 56.24 81.86
C PHE A 32 -84.58 55.16 82.87
N LEU A 33 -85.56 54.33 83.17
CA LEU A 33 -85.40 53.17 84.05
C LEU A 33 -85.89 51.92 83.31
N TRP A 34 -85.15 50.84 83.46
CA TRP A 34 -85.41 49.58 82.79
C TRP A 34 -86.03 48.56 83.74
N TYR A 35 -86.83 47.67 83.18
CA TYR A 35 -87.59 46.66 83.90
C TYR A 35 -87.64 45.36 83.08
N ALA A 36 -87.67 44.24 83.79
CA ALA A 36 -87.88 42.93 83.18
C ALA A 36 -89.37 42.61 82.93
N ASP A 37 -90.28 43.38 83.54
CA ASP A 37 -91.73 43.19 83.43
C ASP A 37 -92.49 44.51 83.19
N GLN A 38 -93.66 44.40 82.56
CA GLN A 38 -94.53 45.54 82.25
C GLN A 38 -95.21 46.14 83.50
N GLN A 39 -95.31 45.39 84.60
CA GLN A 39 -95.95 45.83 85.85
C GLN A 39 -95.02 46.67 86.73
N LYS A 40 -93.78 46.90 86.27
CA LYS A 40 -92.79 47.76 86.94
C LYS A 40 -92.31 47.20 88.29
N THR A 41 -92.42 45.88 88.48
CA THR A 41 -92.13 45.20 89.76
C THR A 41 -90.68 44.72 89.87
N THR A 42 -89.98 44.55 88.75
CA THR A 42 -88.61 44.03 88.69
C THR A 42 -87.69 45.01 87.93
N PRO A 43 -87.11 46.03 88.60
CA PRO A 43 -86.22 47.00 87.98
C PRO A 43 -84.86 46.38 87.61
N ILE A 44 -84.32 46.80 86.47
CA ILE A 44 -82.98 46.46 85.99
C ILE A 44 -82.08 47.66 86.20
N THR A 45 -81.07 47.49 87.04
CA THR A 45 -80.06 48.53 87.33
C THR A 45 -78.67 48.14 86.83
N ASN A 46 -78.37 46.84 86.74
CA ASN A 46 -77.10 46.37 86.23
C ASN A 46 -77.04 46.53 84.70
N GLY A 47 -75.91 47.04 84.18
CA GLY A 47 -75.74 47.35 82.76
C GLY A 47 -76.46 48.61 82.26
N VAL A 48 -77.21 49.31 83.13
CA VAL A 48 -77.85 50.60 82.80
C VAL A 48 -76.91 51.74 83.17
N ASN A 49 -76.61 52.61 82.21
CA ASN A 49 -75.84 53.82 82.47
C ASN A 49 -76.75 54.86 83.19
N PRO A 50 -76.42 55.29 84.43
CA PRO A 50 -77.32 56.16 85.20
C PRO A 50 -77.48 57.57 84.63
N ALA A 51 -76.53 58.03 83.80
CA ALA A 51 -76.60 59.35 83.18
C ALA A 51 -77.42 59.36 81.88
N THR A 52 -77.38 58.28 81.11
CA THR A 52 -77.99 58.22 79.75
C THR A 52 -79.18 57.28 79.66
N GLY A 53 -79.36 56.37 80.61
CA GLY A 53 -80.41 55.36 80.58
C GLY A 53 -80.17 54.21 79.59
N VAL A 54 -78.99 54.12 78.96
CA VAL A 54 -78.65 53.04 78.00
C VAL A 54 -78.47 51.71 78.73
N LEU A 55 -79.15 50.67 78.27
CA LEU A 55 -79.00 49.30 78.75
C LEU A 55 -78.04 48.53 77.83
N THR A 56 -76.89 48.11 78.37
CA THR A 56 -75.94 47.24 77.67
C THR A 56 -76.07 45.81 78.18
N LEU A 57 -76.34 44.87 77.29
CA LEU A 57 -76.51 43.45 77.58
C LEU A 57 -75.35 42.68 76.96
N THR A 58 -74.55 42.05 77.82
CA THR A 58 -73.41 41.22 77.42
C THR A 58 -73.70 39.76 77.78
N ASN A 59 -73.15 38.83 77.02
CA ASN A 59 -73.23 37.38 77.28
C ASN A 59 -74.66 36.82 77.30
N LEU A 60 -75.55 37.37 76.48
CA LEU A 60 -76.87 36.78 76.29
C LEU A 60 -76.72 35.41 75.61
N SER A 61 -77.28 34.36 76.21
CA SER A 61 -77.44 33.06 75.55
C SER A 61 -78.42 33.17 74.38
N THR A 62 -78.43 32.19 73.48
CA THR A 62 -79.40 32.16 72.39
C THR A 62 -80.82 32.16 72.92
N GLY A 63 -81.67 33.01 72.37
CA GLY A 63 -83.05 33.17 72.83
C GLY A 63 -83.61 34.54 72.51
N THR A 64 -84.88 34.71 72.84
CA THR A 64 -85.60 35.97 72.72
C THR A 64 -85.78 36.56 74.11
N TYR A 65 -85.29 37.77 74.31
CA TYR A 65 -85.38 38.50 75.57
C TYR A 65 -86.27 39.71 75.39
N THR A 66 -87.15 39.97 76.35
CA THR A 66 -88.03 41.14 76.32
C THR A 66 -87.71 42.03 77.52
N TYR A 67 -87.44 43.29 77.23
CA TYR A 67 -87.11 44.33 78.20
C TYR A 67 -88.10 45.48 78.06
N TYR A 68 -88.34 46.17 79.16
CA TYR A 68 -89.30 47.27 79.22
C TYR A 68 -88.64 48.52 79.79
N VAL A 69 -88.90 49.68 79.19
CA VAL A 69 -88.32 50.96 79.62
C VAL A 69 -89.41 51.96 79.98
N SER A 70 -89.20 52.68 81.10
CA SER A 70 -90.02 53.78 81.59
C SER A 70 -89.21 55.09 81.55
N VAL A 71 -89.90 56.22 81.44
CA VAL A 71 -89.33 57.58 81.45
C VAL A 71 -90.00 58.45 82.52
N SER A 72 -89.23 59.35 83.15
CA SER A 72 -89.70 60.36 84.12
C SER A 72 -88.86 61.65 84.06
N SER A 73 -89.33 62.77 84.64
CA SER A 73 -88.56 64.03 84.76
C SER A 73 -89.08 64.90 85.93
N ASN A 74 -88.36 65.97 86.30
CA ASN A 74 -88.87 66.94 87.29
C ASN A 74 -90.16 67.60 86.77
N GLY A 75 -91.30 67.22 87.33
CA GLY A 75 -92.64 67.69 86.93
C GLY A 75 -93.49 66.66 86.20
N ASN A 76 -92.93 65.52 85.76
CA ASN A 76 -93.69 64.40 85.17
C ASN A 76 -93.40 63.11 85.92
N CYS A 77 -94.44 62.52 86.51
CA CYS A 77 -94.34 61.21 87.17
C CYS A 77 -93.97 60.11 86.16
N ALA A 78 -93.26 59.09 86.63
CA ALA A 78 -92.89 57.95 85.80
C ALA A 78 -94.13 57.19 85.28
N ASN A 79 -94.01 56.48 84.14
CA ASN A 79 -95.13 55.74 83.54
C ASN A 79 -95.84 54.81 84.55
N LEU A 80 -97.16 54.67 84.44
CA LEU A 80 -97.94 53.72 85.24
C LEU A 80 -97.54 52.28 84.91
N ALA A 81 -97.75 51.37 85.89
CA ALA A 81 -97.66 49.94 85.65
C ALA A 81 -98.61 49.54 84.51
N GLY A 82 -98.13 48.75 83.55
CA GLY A 82 -98.87 48.37 82.34
C GLY A 82 -98.51 49.17 81.07
N ASP A 83 -97.87 50.34 81.17
CA ASP A 83 -97.63 51.25 80.04
C ASP A 83 -96.13 51.59 79.81
N LEU A 84 -95.24 50.60 79.96
CA LEU A 84 -93.82 50.72 79.60
C LEU A 84 -93.60 50.37 78.11
N LYS A 85 -92.52 50.88 77.51
CA LYS A 85 -92.15 50.58 76.12
C LYS A 85 -91.39 49.26 76.05
N GLN A 86 -91.91 48.30 75.29
CA GLN A 86 -91.30 46.98 75.09
C GLN A 86 -90.18 47.02 74.03
N VAL A 87 -89.09 46.30 74.29
CA VAL A 87 -87.98 46.03 73.37
C VAL A 87 -87.65 44.54 73.40
N THR A 88 -87.57 43.91 72.24
CA THR A 88 -87.24 42.49 72.08
C THR A 88 -85.83 42.33 71.51
N VAL A 89 -85.02 41.44 72.07
CA VAL A 89 -83.68 41.10 71.57
C VAL A 89 -83.63 39.62 71.26
N ASN A 90 -83.44 39.26 69.99
CA ASN A 90 -83.24 37.88 69.55
C ASN A 90 -81.75 37.62 69.34
N VAL A 91 -81.24 36.59 70.00
CA VAL A 91 -79.84 36.16 69.86
C VAL A 91 -79.79 34.81 69.15
N GLY A 92 -79.35 34.79 67.90
CA GLY A 92 -79.25 33.60 67.05
C GLY A 92 -77.91 32.88 67.19
N ARG A 93 -77.89 31.55 67.03
CA ARG A 93 -76.62 30.79 66.94
C ARG A 93 -75.97 30.97 65.57
N LYS A 94 -74.67 30.72 65.43
CA LYS A 94 -74.06 30.54 64.09
C LYS A 94 -74.56 29.24 63.46
N ALA A 95 -74.87 29.28 62.16
CA ALA A 95 -75.21 28.10 61.38
C ALA A 95 -73.97 27.18 61.25
N THR A 96 -74.24 25.89 61.09
CA THR A 96 -73.24 24.83 60.89
C THR A 96 -73.53 24.10 59.58
N ALA A 97 -72.59 23.30 59.08
CA ALA A 97 -72.77 22.54 57.86
C ALA A 97 -74.03 21.64 57.90
N ALA A 98 -74.37 21.11 59.09
CA ALA A 98 -75.57 20.30 59.32
C ALA A 98 -76.89 21.05 59.06
N ASP A 99 -76.87 22.39 59.04
CA ASP A 99 -78.03 23.20 58.70
C ASP A 99 -78.32 23.25 57.20
N ILE A 100 -77.45 22.67 56.35
CA ILE A 100 -77.54 22.76 54.90
C ILE A 100 -77.57 21.36 54.30
N GLN A 101 -78.55 21.11 53.43
CA GLN A 101 -78.65 19.91 52.61
C GLN A 101 -78.40 20.28 51.15
N VAL A 102 -77.41 19.64 50.52
CA VAL A 102 -77.08 19.82 49.11
C VAL A 102 -77.48 18.58 48.32
N THR A 103 -78.27 18.75 47.26
CA THR A 103 -78.71 17.70 46.33
C THR A 103 -78.29 18.04 44.88
N GLY A 104 -78.20 17.05 44.00
CA GLY A 104 -77.75 17.22 42.62
C GLY A 104 -76.80 16.12 42.18
N ASN A 105 -76.47 16.07 40.88
CA ASN A 105 -75.52 15.08 40.36
C ASN A 105 -74.10 15.41 40.82
N THR A 106 -73.51 14.51 41.61
CA THR A 106 -72.14 14.63 42.11
C THR A 106 -71.14 13.81 41.30
N THR A 107 -71.58 13.19 40.20
CA THR A 107 -70.71 12.51 39.22
C THR A 107 -71.11 12.90 37.79
N THR A 108 -70.14 13.24 36.94
CA THR A 108 -70.40 13.56 35.53
C THR A 108 -69.23 13.19 34.61
N CYS A 109 -69.45 13.07 33.30
CA CYS A 109 -68.36 12.84 32.34
C CYS A 109 -67.57 14.16 32.12
N ALA A 110 -66.28 14.06 31.79
CA ALA A 110 -65.46 15.25 31.52
C ALA A 110 -66.06 16.19 30.47
N ASN A 111 -65.89 17.51 30.66
CA ASN A 111 -66.41 18.61 29.83
C ASN A 111 -67.93 18.84 29.92
N THR A 112 -68.57 18.44 31.02
CA THR A 112 -69.99 18.70 31.24
C THR A 112 -70.22 19.51 32.52
N THR A 113 -71.37 20.17 32.62
CA THR A 113 -71.80 20.90 33.83
C THR A 113 -72.72 20.04 34.68
N VAL A 114 -72.76 20.30 35.99
CA VAL A 114 -73.78 19.75 36.90
C VAL A 114 -74.52 20.86 37.64
N THR A 115 -75.76 20.57 38.01
CA THR A 115 -76.63 21.44 38.82
C THR A 115 -76.69 20.93 40.26
N LEU A 116 -76.37 21.80 41.21
CA LEU A 116 -76.41 21.57 42.65
C LEU A 116 -77.49 22.44 43.29
N THR A 117 -78.23 21.94 44.27
CA THR A 117 -79.29 22.69 44.97
C THR A 117 -79.13 22.55 46.48
N ALA A 118 -78.97 23.67 47.17
CA ALA A 118 -78.94 23.80 48.62
C ALA A 118 -80.32 24.12 49.20
N SER A 119 -80.61 23.53 50.35
CA SER A 119 -81.82 23.75 51.13
C SER A 119 -81.52 23.65 52.63
N SER A 120 -82.42 24.16 53.47
CA SER A 120 -82.32 24.11 54.93
C SER A 120 -83.72 23.97 55.50
N THR A 121 -83.88 23.12 56.50
CA THR A 121 -85.12 22.95 57.26
C THR A 121 -85.00 23.50 58.68
N THR A 122 -83.77 23.81 59.13
CA THR A 122 -83.47 24.25 60.50
C THR A 122 -83.28 25.77 60.61
N VAL A 123 -82.96 26.44 59.50
CA VAL A 123 -82.83 27.89 59.42
C VAL A 123 -84.07 28.51 58.80
N THR A 124 -84.75 29.39 59.54
CA THR A 124 -85.99 30.04 59.11
C THR A 124 -85.68 31.19 58.15
N ASN A 125 -86.34 31.22 56.99
CA ASN A 125 -86.08 32.10 55.85
C ASN A 125 -84.60 32.05 55.39
N PRO A 126 -84.12 30.87 54.95
CA PRO A 126 -82.71 30.67 54.69
C PRO A 126 -82.24 31.37 53.41
N VAL A 127 -81.11 32.06 53.49
CA VAL A 127 -80.38 32.63 52.36
C VAL A 127 -79.08 31.85 52.20
N PHE A 128 -78.90 31.20 51.03
CA PHE A 128 -77.71 30.41 50.72
C PHE A 128 -76.70 31.19 49.89
N ARG A 129 -75.42 31.00 50.21
CA ARG A 129 -74.30 31.60 49.46
C ARG A 129 -73.27 30.53 49.11
N TRP A 130 -72.89 30.49 47.84
CA TRP A 130 -71.92 29.53 47.30
C TRP A 130 -70.53 30.14 47.16
N TYR A 131 -69.50 29.36 47.45
CA TYR A 131 -68.10 29.74 47.47
C TYR A 131 -67.23 28.66 46.80
N ARG A 132 -66.08 29.06 46.27
CA ARG A 132 -65.06 28.13 45.74
C ARG A 132 -64.11 27.60 46.81
N ASP A 133 -64.02 28.25 47.96
CA ASP A 133 -63.09 27.93 49.04
C ASP A 133 -63.77 27.85 50.42
N ALA A 134 -63.20 27.03 51.31
CA ALA A 134 -63.74 26.80 52.66
C ALA A 134 -63.59 28.03 53.58
N ALA A 135 -62.67 28.96 53.27
CA ALA A 135 -62.45 30.17 54.05
C ALA A 135 -63.47 31.28 53.74
N LEU A 136 -64.40 31.04 52.80
CA LEU A 136 -65.48 31.95 52.40
C LEU A 136 -64.98 33.27 51.77
N THR A 137 -63.82 33.23 51.11
CA THR A 137 -63.20 34.41 50.49
C THR A 137 -63.54 34.56 49.00
N GLN A 138 -63.86 33.46 48.30
CA GLN A 138 -64.19 33.41 46.89
C GLN A 138 -65.68 33.15 46.68
N PHE A 139 -66.47 34.21 46.91
CA PHE A 139 -67.92 34.18 46.70
C PHE A 139 -68.26 33.97 45.22
N ILE A 140 -69.18 33.04 44.95
CA ILE A 140 -69.72 32.75 43.62
C ILE A 140 -71.05 33.49 43.44
N ARG A 141 -72.06 33.11 44.23
CA ARG A 141 -73.43 33.67 44.13
C ARG A 141 -74.30 33.30 45.33
N SER A 142 -75.30 34.15 45.59
CA SER A 142 -76.36 33.88 46.59
C SER A 142 -77.59 33.30 45.90
N THR A 143 -77.85 32.00 46.06
CA THR A 143 -79.02 31.31 45.51
C THR A 143 -79.13 29.90 46.08
N SER A 144 -80.33 29.32 46.06
CA SER A 144 -80.54 27.91 46.41
C SER A 144 -79.98 26.96 45.37
N THR A 145 -80.12 27.22 44.06
CA THR A 145 -79.67 26.32 42.99
C THR A 145 -78.49 26.91 42.23
N PHE A 146 -77.41 26.17 42.07
CA PHE A 146 -76.15 26.56 41.42
C PHE A 146 -75.79 25.56 40.31
N VAL A 147 -75.72 26.03 39.06
CA VAL A 147 -75.13 25.26 37.95
C VAL A 147 -73.65 25.59 37.88
N THR A 148 -72.81 24.56 37.94
CA THR A 148 -71.35 24.67 37.85
C THR A 148 -70.93 25.07 36.43
N ASP A 149 -69.74 25.66 36.30
CA ASP A 149 -69.05 25.75 35.00
C ASP A 149 -68.69 24.34 34.50
N THR A 150 -68.38 24.16 33.21
CA THR A 150 -68.02 22.83 32.67
C THR A 150 -66.80 22.30 33.39
N LEU A 151 -66.92 21.11 33.96
CA LEU A 151 -65.86 20.52 34.78
C LEU A 151 -65.01 19.56 33.95
N THR A 152 -63.70 19.77 33.98
CA THR A 152 -62.70 18.85 33.43
C THR A 152 -62.03 18.01 34.51
N THR A 153 -62.07 18.46 35.76
CA THR A 153 -61.51 17.78 36.93
C THR A 153 -62.50 17.80 38.09
N THR A 154 -62.38 16.81 38.98
CA THR A 154 -63.15 16.74 40.23
C THR A 154 -62.96 18.02 41.04
N THR A 155 -64.06 18.73 41.33
CA THR A 155 -64.04 20.06 41.94
C THR A 155 -64.97 20.11 43.15
N THR A 156 -64.56 20.78 44.23
CA THR A 156 -65.35 20.93 45.46
C THR A 156 -65.83 22.38 45.62
N TYR A 157 -67.11 22.54 45.93
CA TYR A 157 -67.76 23.82 46.21
C TYR A 157 -68.26 23.87 47.67
N TYR A 158 -68.44 25.06 48.23
CA TYR A 158 -68.87 25.27 49.61
C TYR A 158 -70.11 26.16 49.65
N VAL A 159 -71.06 25.87 50.54
CA VAL A 159 -72.28 26.68 50.71
C VAL A 159 -72.51 27.03 52.18
N THR A 160 -72.88 28.28 52.44
CA THR A 160 -73.32 28.78 53.75
C THR A 160 -74.82 29.06 53.75
N VAL A 161 -75.41 29.17 54.94
CA VAL A 161 -76.80 29.58 55.15
C VAL A 161 -76.90 30.58 56.29
N GLN A 162 -77.77 31.57 56.16
CA GLN A 162 -78.19 32.49 57.23
C GLN A 162 -79.70 32.73 57.19
N GLY A 163 -80.29 33.14 58.31
CA GLY A 163 -81.72 33.43 58.41
C GLY A 163 -82.08 34.10 59.73
N VAL A 164 -83.38 34.09 60.06
CA VAL A 164 -83.90 34.84 61.22
C VAL A 164 -83.39 34.28 62.55
N ASN A 165 -83.29 32.95 62.67
CA ASN A 165 -82.90 32.25 63.90
C ASN A 165 -81.44 31.77 63.90
N ALA A 166 -80.69 31.99 62.82
CA ALA A 166 -79.29 31.58 62.70
C ALA A 166 -78.48 32.55 61.85
N CYS A 167 -77.30 32.92 62.35
CA CYS A 167 -76.34 33.73 61.62
C CYS A 167 -75.56 32.89 60.59
N GLU A 168 -74.96 33.55 59.59
CA GLU A 168 -74.15 32.87 58.58
C GLU A 168 -73.07 31.97 59.19
N ASN A 169 -72.82 30.83 58.55
CA ASN A 169 -71.75 29.92 58.94
C ASN A 169 -70.41 30.68 59.07
N ALA A 170 -69.62 30.34 60.08
CA ALA A 170 -68.23 30.83 60.17
C ALA A 170 -67.36 30.21 59.06
N PRO A 171 -66.24 30.86 58.66
CA PRO A 171 -65.23 30.24 57.81
C PRO A 171 -64.82 28.84 58.32
N GLY A 172 -64.77 27.85 57.43
CA GLY A 172 -64.52 26.44 57.77
C GLY A 172 -65.75 25.65 58.24
N ALA A 173 -66.90 26.29 58.49
CA ALA A 173 -68.13 25.64 58.94
C ALA A 173 -69.23 25.55 57.85
N ALA A 174 -68.91 25.89 56.61
CA ALA A 174 -69.79 25.75 55.45
C ALA A 174 -69.94 24.27 55.02
N GLN A 175 -71.04 23.94 54.36
CA GLN A 175 -71.23 22.59 53.81
C GLN A 175 -70.50 22.46 52.47
N SER A 176 -69.59 21.47 52.37
CA SER A 176 -68.88 21.16 51.13
C SER A 176 -69.63 20.16 50.26
N VAL A 177 -69.50 20.27 48.94
CA VAL A 177 -69.99 19.30 47.96
C VAL A 177 -68.94 19.10 46.86
N THR A 178 -68.52 17.85 46.66
CA THR A 178 -67.54 17.46 45.64
C THR A 178 -68.26 16.86 44.43
N VAL A 179 -67.95 17.38 43.24
CA VAL A 179 -68.42 16.81 41.97
C VAL A 179 -67.28 16.05 41.32
N THR A 180 -67.39 14.73 41.23
CA THR A 180 -66.41 13.82 40.64
C THR A 180 -66.57 13.74 39.13
N VAL A 181 -65.48 13.98 38.39
CA VAL A 181 -65.48 13.91 36.92
C VAL A 181 -64.91 12.56 36.47
N THR A 182 -65.71 11.74 35.79
CA THR A 182 -65.28 10.50 35.14
C THR A 182 -64.63 10.84 33.80
N SER A 183 -63.39 10.38 33.59
CA SER A 183 -62.63 10.59 32.35
C SER A 183 -63.36 10.03 31.13
N ALA A 184 -63.23 10.68 29.97
CA ALA A 184 -63.83 10.22 28.71
C ALA A 184 -63.35 8.80 28.33
N LEU A 185 -64.27 7.97 27.82
CA LEU A 185 -63.92 6.62 27.34
C LEU A 185 -63.10 6.69 26.04
N PRO A 186 -62.03 5.89 25.91
CA PRO A 186 -61.27 5.82 24.66
C PRO A 186 -62.14 5.24 23.54
N ALA A 187 -61.90 5.69 22.31
CA ALA A 187 -62.57 5.15 21.13
C ALA A 187 -62.08 3.70 20.85
N PRO A 188 -62.97 2.75 20.51
CA PRO A 188 -62.56 1.40 20.12
C PRO A 188 -61.66 1.43 18.88
N THR A 189 -60.64 0.57 18.82
CA THR A 189 -59.89 0.32 17.59
C THR A 189 -60.46 -0.90 16.89
N VAL A 190 -60.64 -0.82 15.58
CA VAL A 190 -61.30 -1.86 14.79
C VAL A 190 -60.41 -2.29 13.64
N SER A 191 -60.36 -3.60 13.38
CA SER A 191 -59.80 -4.13 12.14
C SER A 191 -60.86 -4.10 11.03
N GLY A 192 -60.57 -3.38 9.94
CA GLY A 192 -61.26 -3.56 8.68
C GLY A 192 -61.01 -4.95 8.08
N ALA A 193 -61.71 -5.28 6.99
CA ALA A 193 -61.52 -6.53 6.25
C ALA A 193 -61.35 -6.26 4.75
N ALA A 194 -60.39 -6.93 4.10
CA ALA A 194 -60.26 -6.93 2.64
C ALA A 194 -60.68 -8.31 2.11
N ILE A 195 -61.66 -8.34 1.21
CA ILE A 195 -62.24 -9.58 0.67
C ILE A 195 -62.35 -9.48 -0.85
N CYS A 196 -62.50 -10.60 -1.56
CA CYS A 196 -62.83 -10.58 -2.98
C CYS A 196 -64.33 -10.42 -3.20
N ALA A 197 -64.73 -9.82 -4.33
CA ALA A 197 -66.14 -9.67 -4.68
C ALA A 197 -66.91 -10.99 -4.57
N GLY A 198 -68.00 -10.99 -3.80
CA GLY A 198 -68.85 -12.16 -3.52
C GLY A 198 -68.54 -12.91 -2.22
N GLN A 199 -67.56 -12.48 -1.43
CA GLN A 199 -67.21 -13.10 -0.13
C GLN A 199 -67.83 -12.36 1.08
N THR A 200 -67.89 -13.01 2.25
CA THR A 200 -68.32 -12.40 3.53
C THR A 200 -67.12 -11.84 4.31
N ALA A 201 -67.31 -10.76 5.06
CA ALA A 201 -66.25 -10.12 5.87
C ALA A 201 -66.53 -10.24 7.37
N LEU A 202 -65.47 -10.42 8.18
CA LEU A 202 -65.55 -10.37 9.65
C LEU A 202 -64.80 -9.13 10.14
N VAL A 203 -65.47 -8.23 10.85
CA VAL A 203 -64.88 -7.05 11.50
C VAL A 203 -64.91 -7.23 13.01
N GLN A 204 -63.81 -6.87 13.68
CA GLN A 204 -63.64 -7.09 15.12
C GLN A 204 -62.94 -5.90 15.78
N VAL A 205 -63.38 -5.54 16.98
CA VAL A 205 -62.67 -4.61 17.87
C VAL A 205 -61.37 -5.29 18.30
N THR A 206 -60.23 -4.66 18.01
CA THR A 206 -58.91 -5.25 18.23
C THR A 206 -58.40 -5.03 19.65
N ASN A 207 -58.99 -4.09 20.39
CA ASN A 207 -58.67 -3.79 21.78
C ASN A 207 -59.89 -3.96 22.72
N PRO A 208 -60.54 -5.13 22.76
CA PRO A 208 -61.75 -5.28 23.56
C PRO A 208 -61.44 -5.15 25.06
N ASP A 209 -62.12 -4.22 25.72
CA ASP A 209 -62.17 -4.07 27.17
C ASP A 209 -63.43 -4.77 27.68
N ALA A 210 -63.25 -5.82 28.49
CA ALA A 210 -64.35 -6.62 29.02
C ALA A 210 -65.30 -5.83 29.95
N THR A 211 -64.91 -4.62 30.38
CA THR A 211 -65.70 -3.77 31.27
C THR A 211 -66.57 -2.74 30.55
N VAL A 212 -66.49 -2.67 29.21
CA VAL A 212 -67.33 -1.80 28.36
C VAL A 212 -68.19 -2.65 27.43
N THR A 213 -69.29 -2.08 26.93
CA THR A 213 -70.14 -2.74 25.93
C THR A 213 -69.91 -2.14 24.55
N TYR A 214 -69.65 -3.00 23.55
CA TYR A 214 -69.47 -2.62 22.14
C TYR A 214 -70.74 -2.84 21.32
N THR A 215 -71.08 -1.86 20.49
CA THR A 215 -72.33 -1.87 19.72
C THR A 215 -72.08 -1.39 18.29
N TRP A 216 -72.48 -2.20 17.31
CA TRP A 216 -72.23 -2.02 15.87
C TRP A 216 -73.46 -1.50 15.13
N TYR A 217 -73.25 -0.56 14.21
CA TYR A 217 -74.28 0.08 13.41
C TYR A 217 -73.91 0.09 11.93
N ASN A 218 -74.95 0.16 11.10
CA ASN A 218 -74.79 0.24 9.64
C ASN A 218 -74.27 1.59 9.15
N ASN A 219 -74.42 2.66 9.94
CA ASN A 219 -73.98 4.00 9.57
C ASN A 219 -73.71 4.88 10.80
N GLN A 220 -73.16 6.07 10.53
CA GLN A 220 -72.74 7.03 11.55
C GLN A 220 -73.91 7.62 12.36
N THR A 221 -75.13 7.63 11.79
CA THR A 221 -76.35 8.09 12.46
C THR A 221 -77.02 7.02 13.32
N ARG A 222 -76.44 5.82 13.39
CA ARG A 222 -76.93 4.67 14.19
C ARG A 222 -78.34 4.21 13.78
N SER A 223 -78.66 4.31 12.49
CA SER A 223 -80.02 4.05 12.00
C SER A 223 -80.49 2.61 12.20
N VAL A 224 -79.57 1.64 12.13
CA VAL A 224 -79.84 0.21 12.38
C VAL A 224 -78.74 -0.38 13.25
N LEU A 225 -79.14 -1.04 14.34
CA LEU A 225 -78.28 -1.86 15.17
C LEU A 225 -77.98 -3.17 14.43
N LEU A 226 -76.69 -3.46 14.19
CA LEU A 226 -76.24 -4.69 13.53
C LEU A 226 -75.86 -5.79 14.53
N ALA A 227 -75.15 -5.44 15.59
CA ALA A 227 -74.77 -6.39 16.65
C ALA A 227 -74.35 -5.67 17.94
N THR A 228 -74.44 -6.36 19.07
CA THR A 228 -73.83 -5.94 20.35
C THR A 228 -72.84 -7.01 20.79
N ALA A 229 -71.61 -6.90 20.31
CA ALA A 229 -70.50 -7.83 20.54
C ALA A 229 -69.19 -7.12 20.17
N ASP A 230 -68.05 -7.70 20.56
CA ASP A 230 -66.73 -7.22 20.14
C ASP A 230 -66.45 -7.49 18.64
N SER A 231 -67.28 -8.26 17.94
CA SER A 231 -67.11 -8.63 16.54
C SER A 231 -68.43 -8.83 15.79
N PHE A 232 -68.37 -8.68 14.46
CA PHE A 232 -69.51 -8.80 13.55
C PHE A 232 -69.11 -9.35 12.18
N ARG A 233 -69.86 -10.35 11.65
CA ARG A 233 -69.66 -10.92 10.30
C ARG A 233 -70.77 -10.48 9.36
N THR A 234 -70.41 -9.94 8.19
CA THR A 234 -71.35 -9.49 7.15
C THR A 234 -71.87 -10.65 6.29
N GLY A 235 -72.93 -10.41 5.52
CA GLY A 235 -73.24 -11.22 4.33
C GLY A 235 -72.25 -10.98 3.17
N PRO A 236 -72.40 -11.67 2.02
CA PRO A 236 -71.52 -11.49 0.86
C PRO A 236 -71.58 -10.06 0.32
N LEU A 237 -70.42 -9.46 0.03
CA LEU A 237 -70.33 -8.09 -0.49
C LEU A 237 -69.69 -8.06 -1.87
N THR A 238 -70.22 -7.20 -2.77
CA THR A 238 -69.70 -6.98 -4.13
C THR A 238 -69.09 -5.59 -4.32
N ALA A 239 -69.16 -4.74 -3.31
CA ALA A 239 -68.58 -3.40 -3.28
C ALA A 239 -68.17 -3.01 -1.84
N ASP A 240 -67.25 -2.05 -1.73
CA ASP A 240 -66.77 -1.52 -0.44
C ASP A 240 -67.91 -1.07 0.47
N THR A 241 -67.83 -1.41 1.74
CA THR A 241 -68.88 -1.15 2.74
C THR A 241 -68.26 -0.66 4.04
N THR A 242 -68.86 0.34 4.71
CA THR A 242 -68.38 0.85 6.00
C THR A 242 -69.43 0.68 7.08
N LEU A 243 -69.04 0.03 8.19
CA LEU A 243 -69.84 -0.13 9.41
C LEU A 243 -69.28 0.76 10.54
N TYR A 244 -69.98 0.88 11.67
CA TYR A 244 -69.56 1.77 12.77
C TYR A 244 -69.72 1.09 14.14
N VAL A 245 -68.78 1.31 15.07
CA VAL A 245 -68.87 0.76 16.44
C VAL A 245 -68.57 1.81 17.51
N GLN A 246 -69.22 1.72 18.67
CA GLN A 246 -68.91 2.52 19.87
C GLN A 246 -68.74 1.64 21.10
N ALA A 247 -68.02 2.15 22.11
CA ALA A 247 -67.97 1.61 23.46
C ALA A 247 -68.83 2.44 24.42
N SER A 248 -69.41 1.81 25.44
CA SER A 248 -70.18 2.50 26.48
C SER A 248 -69.94 1.92 27.88
N LYS A 249 -69.90 2.78 28.90
CA LYS A 249 -69.77 2.41 30.33
C LYS A 249 -70.37 3.49 31.24
N ALA A 250 -71.24 3.08 32.16
CA ALA A 250 -71.86 3.95 33.18
C ALA A 250 -72.45 5.26 32.64
N GLY A 251 -73.06 5.23 31.44
CA GLY A 251 -73.69 6.39 30.79
C GLY A 251 -72.76 7.26 29.95
N CYS A 252 -71.43 7.14 30.07
CA CYS A 252 -70.50 7.75 29.14
C CYS A 252 -70.34 6.84 27.90
N ILE A 253 -70.30 7.44 26.71
CA ILE A 253 -70.05 6.75 25.43
C ILE A 253 -68.75 7.24 24.82
N SER A 254 -68.05 6.37 24.08
CA SER A 254 -66.91 6.77 23.25
C SER A 254 -67.38 7.48 21.98
N GLN A 255 -66.43 8.05 21.24
CA GLN A 255 -66.67 8.41 19.84
C GLN A 255 -67.02 7.16 19.02
N LEU A 256 -67.83 7.34 17.98
CA LEU A 256 -68.23 6.30 17.04
C LEU A 256 -67.13 6.10 15.99
N VAL A 257 -66.65 4.87 15.79
CA VAL A 257 -65.49 4.57 14.95
C VAL A 257 -65.91 3.76 13.72
N PRO A 258 -65.49 4.14 12.50
CA PRO A 258 -65.78 3.38 11.28
C PRO A 258 -64.91 2.12 11.15
N ALA A 259 -65.53 1.08 10.61
CA ALA A 259 -64.92 -0.18 10.22
C ALA A 259 -65.14 -0.38 8.72
N VAL A 260 -64.10 -0.08 7.93
CA VAL A 260 -64.15 -0.15 6.47
C VAL A 260 -63.86 -1.57 6.01
N ILE A 261 -64.68 -2.07 5.11
CA ILE A 261 -64.50 -3.35 4.41
C ILE A 261 -64.27 -3.04 2.94
N THR A 262 -63.15 -3.49 2.39
CA THR A 262 -62.75 -3.27 0.99
C THR A 262 -62.96 -4.55 0.18
N VAL A 263 -63.61 -4.43 -0.98
CA VAL A 263 -63.96 -5.54 -1.87
C VAL A 263 -63.13 -5.44 -3.16
N ASN A 264 -62.14 -6.31 -3.28
CA ASN A 264 -61.21 -6.35 -4.40
C ASN A 264 -61.79 -7.12 -5.60
N SER A 265 -61.68 -6.55 -6.81
CA SER A 265 -62.03 -7.17 -8.11
C SER A 265 -60.98 -6.82 -9.18
N VAL A 266 -60.82 -7.65 -10.22
CA VAL A 266 -59.82 -7.42 -11.30
C VAL A 266 -60.40 -6.47 -12.35
N ALA A 267 -59.78 -5.30 -12.54
CA ALA A 267 -60.21 -4.28 -13.49
C ALA A 267 -59.92 -4.68 -14.96
N SER A 268 -60.82 -4.32 -15.90
CA SER A 268 -60.62 -4.56 -17.33
C SER A 268 -59.45 -3.74 -17.92
N PRO A 269 -58.68 -4.30 -18.87
CA PRO A 269 -57.57 -3.60 -19.51
C PRO A 269 -58.04 -2.39 -20.34
N VAL A 270 -57.27 -1.29 -20.30
CA VAL A 270 -57.51 -0.09 -21.13
C VAL A 270 -56.59 -0.10 -22.35
N VAL A 271 -57.18 -0.06 -23.53
CA VAL A 271 -56.53 -0.15 -24.85
C VAL A 271 -57.12 0.88 -25.80
N ASP A 272 -56.35 1.37 -26.76
CA ASP A 272 -56.91 2.12 -27.88
C ASP A 272 -57.60 1.15 -28.85
N ALA A 273 -58.87 1.42 -29.17
CA ALA A 273 -59.70 0.48 -29.94
C ALA A 273 -59.20 0.22 -31.37
N ASN A 274 -58.47 1.18 -31.95
CA ASN A 274 -57.85 1.08 -33.27
C ASN A 274 -56.39 1.47 -33.17
N GLN A 275 -55.48 0.63 -33.65
CA GLN A 275 -54.06 0.91 -33.70
C GLN A 275 -53.56 0.77 -35.15
N PRO A 276 -52.96 1.82 -35.75
CA PRO A 276 -52.49 1.77 -37.13
C PRO A 276 -51.26 0.85 -37.24
N VAL A 277 -51.27 -0.02 -38.24
CA VAL A 277 -50.18 -0.94 -38.58
C VAL A 277 -49.90 -0.80 -40.07
N CYS A 278 -48.63 -0.71 -40.45
CA CYS A 278 -48.26 -0.61 -41.86
C CYS A 278 -48.47 -1.95 -42.56
N ALA A 279 -49.04 -1.94 -43.76
CA ALA A 279 -49.27 -3.16 -44.55
C ALA A 279 -47.99 -4.01 -44.68
N GLY A 280 -48.11 -5.33 -44.45
CA GLY A 280 -47.01 -6.28 -44.49
C GLY A 280 -46.07 -6.22 -43.29
N SER A 281 -46.33 -5.35 -42.31
CA SER A 281 -45.53 -5.21 -41.08
C SER A 281 -46.24 -5.83 -39.87
N SER A 282 -45.46 -6.16 -38.85
CA SER A 282 -45.98 -6.55 -37.54
C SER A 282 -46.45 -5.31 -36.79
N GLY A 283 -47.63 -5.36 -36.17
CA GLY A 283 -48.17 -4.28 -35.34
C GLY A 283 -47.84 -4.49 -33.87
N THR A 284 -47.56 -3.43 -33.12
CA THR A 284 -47.45 -3.51 -31.66
C THR A 284 -48.72 -2.97 -31.03
N LEU A 285 -49.50 -3.83 -30.39
CA LEU A 285 -50.70 -3.45 -29.63
C LEU A 285 -50.29 -3.22 -28.18
N VAL A 286 -50.67 -2.08 -27.62
CA VAL A 286 -50.21 -1.66 -26.28
C VAL A 286 -51.37 -1.45 -25.31
N ILE A 287 -51.14 -1.81 -24.05
CA ILE A 287 -52.01 -1.42 -22.93
C ILE A 287 -51.66 0.02 -22.54
N LYS A 288 -52.64 0.92 -22.52
CA LYS A 288 -52.43 2.37 -22.32
C LYS A 288 -52.08 2.74 -20.89
N ALA A 289 -52.52 1.92 -19.93
CA ALA A 289 -52.28 2.11 -18.50
C ALA A 289 -52.12 0.74 -17.79
N PRO A 290 -50.97 0.06 -17.96
CA PRO A 290 -50.77 -1.24 -17.35
C PRO A 290 -50.66 -1.13 -15.83
N VAL A 291 -51.33 -2.03 -15.11
CA VAL A 291 -51.34 -2.09 -13.65
C VAL A 291 -50.30 -3.10 -13.18
N ASN A 292 -49.46 -2.70 -12.22
CA ASN A 292 -48.40 -3.56 -11.69
C ASN A 292 -49.00 -4.77 -10.95
N GLY A 293 -48.48 -5.98 -11.21
CA GLY A 293 -48.98 -7.23 -10.63
C GLY A 293 -50.16 -7.88 -11.37
N VAL A 294 -50.58 -7.32 -12.53
CA VAL A 294 -51.61 -7.88 -13.41
C VAL A 294 -50.96 -8.51 -14.64
N VAL A 295 -51.41 -9.71 -15.04
CA VAL A 295 -50.93 -10.39 -16.26
C VAL A 295 -51.93 -10.18 -17.39
N TYR A 296 -51.49 -9.59 -18.50
CA TYR A 296 -52.30 -9.38 -19.70
C TYR A 296 -52.12 -10.53 -20.70
N ARG A 297 -53.24 -11.11 -21.16
CA ARG A 297 -53.24 -12.22 -22.13
C ARG A 297 -54.03 -11.83 -23.36
N TRP A 298 -53.40 -11.98 -24.52
CA TRP A 298 -53.94 -11.61 -25.83
C TRP A 298 -54.47 -12.83 -26.57
N TYR A 299 -55.53 -12.64 -27.34
CA TYR A 299 -56.26 -13.69 -28.03
C TYR A 299 -56.73 -13.21 -29.41
N ASN A 300 -56.99 -14.14 -30.32
CA ASN A 300 -57.63 -13.89 -31.61
C ASN A 300 -59.14 -14.15 -31.59
N VAL A 301 -59.70 -14.51 -30.44
CA VAL A 301 -61.13 -14.82 -30.26
C VAL A 301 -61.70 -14.13 -29.02
N PRO A 302 -63.00 -13.74 -29.02
CA PRO A 302 -63.63 -13.02 -27.91
C PRO A 302 -63.87 -13.88 -26.65
N THR A 303 -63.88 -15.22 -26.76
CA THR A 303 -64.04 -16.16 -25.64
C THR A 303 -63.28 -17.46 -25.93
N GLY A 304 -62.69 -18.11 -24.91
CA GLY A 304 -61.95 -19.37 -25.09
C GLY A 304 -60.62 -19.22 -25.83
N GLY A 305 -60.07 -20.31 -26.39
CA GLY A 305 -58.81 -20.30 -27.14
C GLY A 305 -57.53 -20.21 -26.28
N THR A 306 -56.38 -20.34 -26.93
CA THR A 306 -55.05 -20.21 -26.30
C THR A 306 -54.54 -18.78 -26.38
N ALA A 307 -53.84 -18.32 -25.35
CA ALA A 307 -53.20 -17.01 -25.38
C ALA A 307 -52.15 -16.96 -26.50
N LEU A 308 -52.14 -15.88 -27.27
CA LEU A 308 -51.18 -15.62 -28.36
C LEU A 308 -49.81 -15.19 -27.83
N ASN A 309 -49.76 -14.68 -26.60
CA ASN A 309 -48.53 -14.35 -25.88
C ASN A 309 -48.32 -15.32 -24.70
N THR A 310 -47.07 -15.72 -24.49
CA THR A 310 -46.64 -16.50 -23.32
C THR A 310 -46.23 -15.62 -22.14
N ASP A 311 -45.87 -14.38 -22.42
CA ASP A 311 -45.23 -13.48 -21.45
C ASP A 311 -46.24 -12.46 -20.93
N ALA A 312 -46.11 -12.06 -19.65
CA ALA A 312 -46.97 -11.08 -18.97
C ALA A 312 -46.80 -9.62 -19.46
N GLY A 313 -46.42 -9.44 -20.72
CA GLY A 313 -46.07 -8.15 -21.31
C GLY A 313 -47.27 -7.21 -21.45
N THR A 314 -47.01 -5.92 -21.24
CA THR A 314 -47.97 -4.81 -21.42
C THR A 314 -48.20 -4.45 -22.88
N SER A 315 -47.63 -5.20 -23.81
CA SER A 315 -47.75 -5.05 -25.25
C SER A 315 -47.70 -6.40 -25.96
N PHE A 316 -48.38 -6.51 -27.10
CA PHE A 316 -48.39 -7.69 -27.97
C PHE A 316 -47.98 -7.30 -29.39
N ILE A 317 -46.95 -7.97 -29.92
CA ILE A 317 -46.52 -7.81 -31.30
C ILE A 317 -47.25 -8.85 -32.15
N THR A 318 -48.06 -8.40 -33.11
CA THR A 318 -48.74 -9.28 -34.07
C THR A 318 -47.73 -9.84 -35.06
N GLY A 319 -48.04 -10.95 -35.74
CA GLY A 319 -47.33 -11.28 -36.98
C GLY A 319 -47.56 -10.22 -38.07
N PRO A 320 -46.88 -10.29 -39.23
CA PRO A 320 -47.13 -9.42 -40.37
C PRO A 320 -48.61 -9.44 -40.79
N LEU A 321 -49.23 -8.27 -40.85
CA LEU A 321 -50.64 -8.13 -41.21
C LEU A 321 -50.80 -7.48 -42.59
N ASN A 322 -51.65 -8.05 -43.43
CA ASN A 322 -52.02 -7.49 -44.73
C ASN A 322 -53.50 -7.02 -44.79
N THR A 323 -54.29 -7.40 -43.78
CA THR A 323 -55.68 -6.99 -43.59
C THR A 323 -55.91 -6.57 -42.15
N SER A 324 -56.81 -5.61 -41.93
CA SER A 324 -57.15 -5.17 -40.57
C SER A 324 -57.71 -6.34 -39.76
N THR A 325 -57.18 -6.55 -38.56
CA THR A 325 -57.44 -7.75 -37.76
C THR A 325 -57.76 -7.36 -36.31
N ILE A 326 -58.77 -8.00 -35.71
CA ILE A 326 -59.18 -7.75 -34.32
C ILE A 326 -58.50 -8.76 -33.40
N PHE A 327 -57.84 -8.26 -32.36
CA PHE A 327 -57.30 -9.01 -31.24
C PHE A 327 -58.07 -8.67 -29.97
N TYR A 328 -57.97 -9.51 -28.95
CA TYR A 328 -58.67 -9.35 -27.67
C TYR A 328 -57.68 -9.47 -26.52
N VAL A 329 -57.84 -8.68 -25.47
CA VAL A 329 -57.00 -8.79 -24.26
C VAL A 329 -57.82 -8.89 -22.99
N GLU A 330 -57.44 -9.81 -22.10
CA GLU A 330 -57.95 -9.89 -20.73
C GLU A 330 -56.83 -9.61 -19.71
N ALA A 331 -57.23 -9.12 -18.55
CA ALA A 331 -56.37 -8.95 -17.38
C ALA A 331 -56.62 -10.10 -16.39
N THR A 332 -55.55 -10.76 -15.94
CA THR A 332 -55.63 -11.86 -14.97
C THR A 332 -54.85 -11.51 -13.71
N GLY A 333 -55.55 -11.57 -12.57
CA GLY A 333 -54.99 -11.40 -11.22
C GLY A 333 -54.78 -9.95 -10.77
N THR A 334 -55.06 -9.70 -9.49
CA THR A 334 -54.50 -8.61 -8.68
C THR A 334 -54.53 -9.08 -7.22
N SER A 335 -53.56 -8.63 -6.41
CA SER A 335 -53.32 -8.95 -4.99
C SER A 335 -54.48 -9.61 -4.23
N GLY A 336 -54.56 -10.94 -4.28
CA GLY A 336 -55.47 -11.76 -3.46
C GLY A 336 -56.74 -12.30 -4.13
N CYS A 337 -57.08 -11.94 -5.38
CA CYS A 337 -58.25 -12.47 -6.09
C CYS A 337 -57.89 -13.21 -7.39
N THR A 338 -58.30 -14.48 -7.53
CA THR A 338 -57.89 -15.40 -8.60
C THR A 338 -58.84 -15.43 -9.83
N GLY A 339 -59.35 -14.26 -10.25
CA GLY A 339 -60.28 -14.14 -11.40
C GLY A 339 -59.67 -13.42 -12.63
N ALA A 340 -60.30 -13.59 -13.79
CA ALA A 340 -60.00 -12.85 -15.03
C ALA A 340 -61.02 -11.72 -15.25
N SER A 341 -60.59 -10.61 -15.84
CA SER A 341 -61.51 -9.58 -16.37
C SER A 341 -62.23 -10.09 -17.64
N GLY A 342 -63.24 -9.35 -18.11
CA GLY A 342 -63.74 -9.54 -19.48
C GLY A 342 -62.67 -9.18 -20.53
N ARG A 343 -62.73 -9.81 -21.72
CA ARG A 343 -61.86 -9.49 -22.86
C ARG A 343 -62.26 -8.19 -23.54
N VAL A 344 -61.30 -7.34 -23.88
CA VAL A 344 -61.49 -6.07 -24.57
C VAL A 344 -60.93 -6.17 -26.00
N PRO A 345 -61.69 -5.80 -27.06
CA PRO A 345 -61.21 -5.85 -28.44
C PRO A 345 -60.25 -4.70 -28.79
N VAL A 346 -59.28 -4.99 -29.65
CA VAL A 346 -58.30 -4.06 -30.23
C VAL A 346 -58.15 -4.37 -31.71
N THR A 347 -58.49 -3.41 -32.57
CA THR A 347 -58.36 -3.56 -34.03
C THR A 347 -57.01 -3.04 -34.49
N ALA A 348 -56.16 -3.92 -35.03
CA ALA A 348 -55.00 -3.52 -35.80
C ALA A 348 -55.48 -3.07 -37.19
N VAL A 349 -55.44 -1.77 -37.48
CA VAL A 349 -55.92 -1.18 -38.75
C VAL A 349 -54.77 -1.08 -39.74
N ILE A 350 -54.88 -1.76 -40.89
CA ILE A 350 -53.84 -1.70 -41.91
C ILE A 350 -53.87 -0.37 -42.67
N THR A 351 -52.73 0.31 -42.66
CA THR A 351 -52.52 1.55 -43.41
C THR A 351 -51.60 1.27 -44.61
N PRO A 352 -51.98 1.64 -45.85
CA PRO A 352 -51.11 1.50 -47.01
C PRO A 352 -49.82 2.32 -46.85
N ALA A 353 -48.69 1.75 -47.26
CA ALA A 353 -47.43 2.49 -47.34
C ALA A 353 -47.48 3.51 -48.48
N PRO A 354 -46.87 4.71 -48.33
CA PRO A 354 -46.75 5.66 -49.43
C PRO A 354 -45.85 5.12 -50.56
N GLY A 355 -45.98 5.67 -51.77
CA GLY A 355 -45.09 5.35 -52.89
C GLY A 355 -43.66 5.82 -52.65
N ALA A 356 -42.68 5.16 -53.28
CA ALA A 356 -41.28 5.60 -53.20
C ALA A 356 -41.11 6.99 -53.85
N PRO A 357 -40.38 7.94 -53.23
CA PRO A 357 -40.13 9.24 -53.83
C PRO A 357 -39.37 9.09 -55.15
N THR A 358 -39.76 9.85 -56.18
CA THR A 358 -39.00 9.97 -57.42
C THR A 358 -38.25 11.30 -57.43
N LEU A 359 -37.02 11.32 -57.94
CA LEU A 359 -36.21 12.54 -58.03
C LEU A 359 -36.25 13.08 -59.46
N VAL A 360 -36.23 14.41 -59.62
CA VAL A 360 -36.08 15.05 -60.94
C VAL A 360 -34.80 14.58 -61.63
N THR A 361 -33.72 14.47 -60.86
CA THR A 361 -32.46 13.81 -61.24
C THR A 361 -31.93 13.07 -60.02
N ASN A 362 -31.58 11.80 -60.15
CA ASN A 362 -31.04 10.98 -59.05
C ASN A 362 -29.51 10.88 -59.07
N ASN A 363 -28.85 11.41 -60.09
CA ASN A 363 -27.40 11.40 -60.24
C ASN A 363 -26.94 12.72 -60.88
N GLN A 364 -25.96 13.38 -60.26
CA GLN A 364 -25.35 14.62 -60.76
C GLN A 364 -23.84 14.60 -60.55
N THR A 365 -23.09 15.16 -61.50
CA THR A 365 -21.63 15.23 -61.46
C THR A 365 -21.15 16.65 -61.25
N ILE A 366 -20.24 16.86 -60.30
CA ILE A 366 -19.64 18.16 -59.97
C ILE A 366 -18.12 18.02 -59.77
N CYS A 367 -17.40 19.14 -59.80
CA CYS A 367 -16.01 19.18 -59.33
C CYS A 367 -15.95 19.21 -57.80
N ALA A 368 -14.86 18.71 -57.23
CA ALA A 368 -14.63 18.74 -55.78
C ALA A 368 -14.78 20.16 -55.20
N GLY A 369 -15.63 20.30 -54.19
CA GLY A 369 -16.01 21.59 -53.59
C GLY A 369 -17.27 22.23 -54.19
N GLY A 370 -17.87 21.62 -55.22
CA GLY A 370 -19.12 22.07 -55.82
C GLY A 370 -20.35 21.86 -54.92
N SER A 371 -21.47 22.45 -55.35
CA SER A 371 -22.77 22.30 -54.72
C SER A 371 -23.77 21.67 -55.67
N VAL A 372 -24.71 20.88 -55.15
CA VAL A 372 -25.80 20.30 -55.93
C VAL A 372 -27.10 20.34 -55.14
N THR A 373 -28.22 20.48 -55.86
CA THR A 373 -29.57 20.39 -55.30
C THR A 373 -30.32 19.24 -55.95
N PHE A 374 -30.87 18.35 -55.12
CA PHE A 374 -31.81 17.32 -55.52
C PHE A 374 -33.24 17.75 -55.18
N THR A 375 -34.17 17.47 -56.08
CA THR A 375 -35.59 17.85 -55.93
C THR A 375 -36.46 16.62 -56.13
N ILE A 376 -37.44 16.43 -55.24
CA ILE A 376 -38.48 15.41 -55.39
C ILE A 376 -39.41 15.81 -56.55
N ALA A 377 -39.60 14.91 -57.51
CA ALA A 377 -40.55 15.09 -58.59
C ALA A 377 -41.98 14.83 -58.09
N ASN A 378 -42.90 15.76 -58.37
CA ASN A 378 -44.32 15.68 -58.01
C ASN A 378 -44.57 15.27 -56.53
N PRO A 379 -44.10 16.05 -55.54
CA PRO A 379 -44.24 15.70 -54.14
C PRO A 379 -45.72 15.58 -53.72
N ASP A 380 -46.06 14.51 -53.00
CA ASP A 380 -47.40 14.25 -52.47
C ASP A 380 -47.61 15.06 -51.17
N PRO A 381 -48.62 15.95 -51.10
CA PRO A 381 -48.86 16.78 -49.92
C PRO A 381 -49.32 16.00 -48.67
N SER A 382 -49.72 14.73 -48.82
CA SER A 382 -50.13 13.86 -47.71
C SER A 382 -48.96 13.10 -47.06
N VAL A 383 -47.74 13.30 -47.56
CA VAL A 383 -46.54 12.56 -47.17
C VAL A 383 -45.41 13.55 -46.82
N THR A 384 -44.60 13.17 -45.84
CA THR A 384 -43.40 13.91 -45.44
C THR A 384 -42.14 13.25 -45.98
N TYR A 385 -41.16 14.04 -46.42
CA TYR A 385 -39.91 13.54 -47.00
C TYR A 385 -38.75 13.74 -46.04
N HIS A 386 -38.03 12.67 -45.74
CA HIS A 386 -36.89 12.69 -44.84
C HIS A 386 -35.63 12.29 -45.62
N TRP A 387 -34.60 13.14 -45.56
CA TRP A 387 -33.31 12.91 -46.21
C TRP A 387 -32.28 12.34 -45.23
N PHE A 388 -31.46 11.42 -45.69
CA PHE A 388 -30.54 10.66 -44.87
C PHE A 388 -29.16 10.49 -45.52
N THR A 389 -28.16 10.28 -44.67
CA THR A 389 -26.78 9.98 -45.07
C THR A 389 -26.53 8.53 -45.49
N ALA A 390 -27.47 7.60 -45.23
CA ALA A 390 -27.29 6.18 -45.55
C ALA A 390 -28.63 5.48 -45.89
N ALA A 391 -28.53 4.32 -46.54
CA ALA A 391 -29.68 3.50 -46.95
C ALA A 391 -30.51 2.97 -45.77
N VAL A 392 -29.85 2.65 -44.64
CA VAL A 392 -30.44 2.15 -43.39
C VAL A 392 -29.69 2.80 -42.22
N ASN A 393 -30.39 3.18 -41.14
CA ASN A 393 -29.80 3.80 -39.94
C ASN A 393 -28.96 5.08 -40.18
N GLY A 394 -29.09 5.72 -41.35
CA GLY A 394 -28.41 6.98 -41.63
C GLY A 394 -28.96 8.13 -40.80
N THR A 395 -28.09 9.09 -40.46
CA THR A 395 -28.45 10.35 -39.82
C THR A 395 -29.38 11.14 -40.72
N GLU A 396 -30.45 11.68 -40.13
CA GLU A 396 -31.37 12.55 -40.83
C GLU A 396 -30.73 13.93 -41.05
N LEU A 397 -30.72 14.38 -42.31
CA LEU A 397 -30.05 15.63 -42.74
C LEU A 397 -30.95 16.85 -42.63
N THR A 398 -32.27 16.66 -42.69
CA THR A 398 -33.24 17.76 -42.74
C THR A 398 -34.48 17.42 -41.90
N PRO A 399 -34.53 17.82 -40.62
CA PRO A 399 -35.66 17.52 -39.74
C PRO A 399 -36.94 18.29 -40.08
N THR A 400 -36.90 19.24 -41.04
CA THR A 400 -38.04 20.09 -41.47
C THR A 400 -38.74 19.62 -42.75
N THR A 401 -38.60 18.33 -43.10
CA THR A 401 -39.26 17.65 -44.24
C THR A 401 -39.26 18.38 -45.60
N PRO A 402 -38.12 18.88 -46.11
CA PRO A 402 -38.08 19.62 -47.37
C PRO A 402 -38.22 18.69 -48.58
N THR A 403 -38.90 19.17 -49.62
CA THR A 403 -39.00 18.50 -50.93
C THR A 403 -37.72 18.63 -51.76
N THR A 404 -36.69 19.31 -51.24
CA THR A 404 -35.38 19.47 -51.84
C THR A 404 -34.26 19.20 -50.83
N LEU A 405 -33.10 18.77 -51.33
CA LEU A 405 -31.85 18.65 -50.57
C LEU A 405 -30.75 19.39 -51.33
N THR A 406 -30.23 20.47 -50.74
CA THR A 406 -29.02 21.17 -51.22
C THR A 406 -27.82 20.76 -50.38
N VAL A 407 -26.78 20.25 -51.02
CA VAL A 407 -25.51 19.89 -50.39
C VAL A 407 -24.38 20.71 -51.02
N ASN A 408 -23.64 21.42 -50.18
CA ASN A 408 -22.57 22.33 -50.57
C ASN A 408 -21.21 21.72 -50.24
N ASN A 409 -20.17 22.17 -50.96
CA ASN A 409 -18.78 21.80 -50.70
C ASN A 409 -18.52 20.29 -50.67
N VAL A 410 -19.10 19.55 -51.64
CA VAL A 410 -18.95 18.09 -51.69
C VAL A 410 -17.58 17.75 -52.29
N ILE A 411 -16.70 17.14 -51.49
CA ILE A 411 -15.30 16.86 -51.86
C ILE A 411 -15.05 15.41 -52.30
N ALA A 412 -16.03 14.52 -52.13
CA ALA A 412 -15.95 13.11 -52.52
C ALA A 412 -17.31 12.61 -52.99
N THR A 413 -17.30 11.59 -53.87
CA THR A 413 -18.54 10.98 -54.36
C THR A 413 -19.37 10.47 -53.18
N THR A 414 -20.58 11.02 -53.04
CA THR A 414 -21.43 10.79 -51.87
C THR A 414 -22.84 10.44 -52.33
N THR A 415 -23.42 9.41 -51.74
CA THR A 415 -24.82 9.02 -52.00
C THR A 415 -25.67 9.42 -50.81
N TYR A 416 -26.71 10.20 -51.08
CA TYR A 416 -27.76 10.57 -50.15
C TYR A 416 -29.02 9.74 -50.41
N TYR A 417 -29.93 9.74 -49.46
CA TYR A 417 -31.11 8.89 -49.49
C TYR A 417 -32.36 9.65 -49.05
N VAL A 418 -33.51 9.39 -49.65
CA VAL A 418 -34.79 10.01 -49.25
C VAL A 418 -35.86 8.95 -49.02
N SER A 419 -36.67 9.13 -47.97
CA SER A 419 -37.84 8.30 -47.67
C SER A 419 -39.09 9.15 -47.55
N ALA A 420 -40.21 8.63 -48.04
CA ALA A 420 -41.54 9.19 -47.86
C ALA A 420 -42.22 8.54 -46.65
N VAL A 421 -42.79 9.32 -45.74
CA VAL A 421 -43.48 8.85 -44.53
C VAL A 421 -44.87 9.48 -44.46
N ASN A 422 -45.92 8.66 -44.35
CA ASN A 422 -47.29 9.15 -44.21
C ASN A 422 -47.62 9.52 -42.76
N ALA A 423 -48.80 10.11 -42.53
CA ALA A 423 -49.25 10.53 -41.19
C ALA A 423 -49.41 9.38 -40.16
N ALA A 424 -49.52 8.13 -40.63
CA ALA A 424 -49.58 6.94 -39.77
C ALA A 424 -48.19 6.39 -39.41
N GLY A 425 -47.10 7.06 -39.84
CA GLY A 425 -45.73 6.63 -39.60
C GLY A 425 -45.23 5.55 -40.55
N CYS A 426 -45.97 5.22 -41.61
CA CYS A 426 -45.54 4.23 -42.59
C CYS A 426 -44.60 4.86 -43.60
N SER A 427 -43.37 4.34 -43.67
CA SER A 427 -42.41 4.66 -44.72
C SER A 427 -42.77 3.95 -46.01
N ASN A 428 -42.34 4.52 -47.14
CA ASN A 428 -42.54 3.92 -48.45
C ASN A 428 -41.96 2.50 -48.55
N ALA A 429 -42.64 1.63 -49.29
CA ALA A 429 -42.16 0.28 -49.56
C ALA A 429 -40.92 0.30 -50.47
N GLY A 430 -40.02 -0.67 -50.31
CA GLY A 430 -38.84 -0.85 -51.19
C GLY A 430 -37.55 -0.14 -50.77
N GLY A 431 -37.51 0.54 -49.62
CA GLY A 431 -36.32 1.22 -49.10
C GLY A 431 -36.20 2.69 -49.52
N ARG A 432 -35.10 3.36 -49.13
CA ARG A 432 -34.87 4.78 -49.41
C ARG A 432 -34.41 5.00 -50.87
N THR A 433 -34.96 5.99 -51.57
CA THR A 433 -34.52 6.36 -52.94
C THR A 433 -33.14 7.02 -52.89
N THR A 434 -32.24 6.68 -53.82
CA THR A 434 -30.87 7.20 -53.89
C THR A 434 -30.76 8.53 -54.64
N ALA A 435 -29.87 9.39 -54.16
CA ALA A 435 -29.43 10.62 -54.79
C ALA A 435 -27.89 10.69 -54.76
N THR A 436 -27.23 10.43 -55.89
CA THR A 436 -25.77 10.33 -55.95
C THR A 436 -25.14 11.62 -56.48
N VAL A 437 -24.17 12.13 -55.74
CA VAL A 437 -23.26 13.20 -56.18
C VAL A 437 -21.96 12.56 -56.59
N ASN A 438 -21.66 12.51 -57.88
CA ASN A 438 -20.36 12.10 -58.38
C ASN A 438 -19.40 13.29 -58.34
N VAL A 439 -18.27 13.13 -57.66
CA VAL A 439 -17.27 14.19 -57.55
C VAL A 439 -16.07 13.85 -58.43
N ASN A 440 -15.86 14.66 -59.45
CA ASN A 440 -14.61 14.63 -60.21
C ASN A 440 -13.50 15.26 -59.35
N PRO A 441 -12.38 14.55 -59.10
CA PRO A 441 -11.29 15.08 -58.31
C PRO A 441 -10.76 16.37 -58.91
N ALA A 442 -10.59 17.40 -58.09
CA ALA A 442 -9.85 18.58 -58.50
C ALA A 442 -8.37 18.20 -58.66
N PRO A 443 -7.69 18.64 -59.73
CA PRO A 443 -6.24 18.53 -59.83
C PRO A 443 -5.56 19.20 -58.64
N THR A 444 -4.38 18.71 -58.27
CA THR A 444 -3.50 19.46 -57.37
C THR A 444 -3.10 20.78 -58.02
N ALA A 445 -2.88 21.81 -57.19
CA ALA A 445 -2.39 23.09 -57.71
C ALA A 445 -1.01 22.89 -58.37
N PRO A 446 -0.77 23.48 -59.56
CA PRO A 446 0.53 23.42 -60.22
C PRO A 446 1.60 24.05 -59.35
N VAL A 447 2.81 23.49 -59.31
CA VAL A 447 3.97 24.13 -58.67
C VAL A 447 4.84 24.73 -59.77
N VAL A 448 5.38 25.92 -59.54
CA VAL A 448 6.27 26.60 -60.50
C VAL A 448 7.69 26.60 -59.96
N THR A 449 8.67 26.23 -60.78
CA THR A 449 10.07 26.05 -60.35
C THR A 449 10.66 27.28 -59.67
N ILE A 450 10.32 28.48 -60.16
CA ILE A 450 10.71 29.77 -59.58
C ILE A 450 9.52 30.74 -59.73
N PRO A 451 8.62 30.84 -58.74
CA PRO A 451 7.40 31.63 -58.86
C PRO A 451 7.67 33.13 -58.72
N ASN A 452 8.75 33.54 -58.04
CA ASN A 452 9.13 34.94 -57.88
C ASN A 452 10.46 35.17 -58.57
N GLN A 453 10.47 35.97 -59.64
CA GLN A 453 11.67 36.24 -60.42
C GLN A 453 12.01 37.73 -60.39
N VAL A 454 13.30 38.04 -60.36
CA VAL A 454 13.82 39.39 -60.59
C VAL A 454 14.40 39.45 -62.00
N VAL A 455 13.97 40.42 -62.80
CA VAL A 455 14.49 40.65 -64.15
C VAL A 455 14.93 42.09 -64.32
N CYS A 456 15.89 42.31 -65.22
CA CYS A 456 16.28 43.64 -65.62
C CYS A 456 15.17 44.37 -66.36
N LEU A 457 15.12 45.70 -66.20
CA LEU A 457 14.26 46.57 -67.01
C LEU A 457 14.38 46.21 -68.50
N ASN A 458 13.23 46.11 -69.18
CA ASN A 458 13.10 45.74 -70.59
C ASN A 458 13.50 44.28 -70.92
N ASN A 459 13.39 43.35 -69.98
CA ASN A 459 13.53 41.91 -70.23
C ASN A 459 12.23 41.16 -69.91
N SER A 460 12.12 39.93 -70.41
CA SER A 460 11.02 39.00 -70.10
C SER A 460 11.42 38.01 -69.01
N ALA A 461 10.42 37.43 -68.33
CA ALA A 461 10.58 36.31 -67.42
C ALA A 461 9.95 35.04 -68.01
N THR A 462 10.52 33.87 -67.71
CA THR A 462 9.95 32.57 -68.12
C THR A 462 9.65 31.73 -66.90
N PHE A 463 8.39 31.30 -66.77
CA PHE A 463 7.91 30.41 -65.74
C PHE A 463 7.71 29.00 -66.31
N GLN A 464 8.04 27.99 -65.50
CA GLN A 464 7.91 26.58 -65.84
C GLN A 464 7.20 25.85 -64.70
N VAL A 465 6.20 25.05 -65.04
CA VAL A 465 5.55 24.14 -64.10
C VAL A 465 6.56 23.04 -63.73
N SER A 466 6.86 22.91 -62.45
CA SER A 466 7.85 21.96 -61.94
C SER A 466 7.31 20.52 -61.84
N ASN A 467 5.98 20.36 -61.81
CA ASN A 467 5.29 19.08 -61.70
C ASN A 467 4.27 18.85 -62.83
N PRO A 468 4.70 18.85 -64.11
CA PRO A 468 3.78 18.68 -65.23
C PRO A 468 3.20 17.26 -65.25
N ASP A 469 1.87 17.16 -65.20
CA ASP A 469 1.10 15.94 -65.39
C ASP A 469 0.54 15.92 -66.83
N PRO A 470 0.84 14.88 -67.64
CA PRO A 470 0.34 14.78 -69.01
C PRO A 470 -1.19 14.78 -69.14
N ALA A 471 -1.93 14.42 -68.08
CA ALA A 471 -3.39 14.39 -68.07
C ALA A 471 -4.04 15.76 -67.74
N LEU A 472 -3.23 16.78 -67.43
CA LEU A 472 -3.69 18.10 -67.04
C LEU A 472 -3.35 19.15 -68.10
N THR A 473 -4.24 20.13 -68.25
CA THR A 473 -4.00 21.35 -69.03
C THR A 473 -3.69 22.50 -68.08
N TYR A 474 -2.55 23.15 -68.27
CA TYR A 474 -2.15 24.32 -67.50
C TYR A 474 -2.54 25.59 -68.24
N VAL A 475 -3.32 26.45 -67.61
CA VAL A 475 -3.81 27.70 -68.19
C VAL A 475 -3.23 28.86 -67.39
N TRP A 476 -2.53 29.76 -68.09
CA TRP A 476 -1.89 30.95 -67.52
C TRP A 476 -2.79 32.16 -67.71
N TYR A 477 -2.81 33.02 -66.69
CA TYR A 477 -3.71 34.17 -66.62
C TYR A 477 -2.99 35.44 -66.16
N GLY A 478 -3.50 36.59 -66.59
CA GLY A 478 -3.10 37.89 -66.09
C GLY A 478 -3.80 38.22 -64.77
N ALA A 479 -3.07 38.72 -63.77
CA ALA A 479 -3.65 39.00 -62.45
C ALA A 479 -4.63 40.19 -62.43
N THR A 480 -4.63 41.07 -63.44
CA THR A 480 -5.42 42.30 -63.47
C THR A 480 -6.79 42.16 -64.12
N ASN A 481 -6.95 41.20 -65.03
CA ASN A 481 -8.17 41.02 -65.83
C ASN A 481 -8.72 39.58 -65.80
N ASN A 482 -8.01 38.63 -65.17
CA ASN A 482 -8.41 37.22 -65.12
C ASN A 482 -8.54 36.57 -66.53
N ASP A 483 -7.98 37.21 -67.56
CA ASP A 483 -8.02 36.73 -68.93
C ASP A 483 -6.98 35.62 -69.12
N SER A 484 -7.38 34.57 -69.84
CA SER A 484 -6.48 33.49 -70.24
C SER A 484 -5.44 34.02 -71.22
N LEU A 485 -4.16 33.95 -70.86
CA LEU A 485 -3.04 34.42 -71.67
C LEU A 485 -2.52 33.33 -72.62
N THR A 486 -2.30 32.12 -72.09
CA THR A 486 -1.81 30.98 -72.87
C THR A 486 -2.07 29.66 -72.15
N THR A 487 -1.92 28.54 -72.85
CA THR A 487 -1.94 27.20 -72.28
C THR A 487 -0.60 26.49 -72.51
N GLY A 488 -0.18 25.66 -71.56
CA GLY A 488 1.07 24.90 -71.63
C GLY A 488 1.84 24.88 -70.32
N THR A 489 2.83 24.00 -70.24
CA THR A 489 3.67 23.82 -69.04
C THR A 489 4.64 24.97 -68.79
N SER A 490 4.83 25.88 -69.77
CA SER A 490 5.66 27.07 -69.63
C SER A 490 4.96 28.33 -70.11
N PHE A 491 5.34 29.46 -69.54
CA PHE A 491 4.87 30.78 -69.92
C PHE A 491 6.01 31.78 -69.89
N THR A 492 6.25 32.45 -71.02
CA THR A 492 7.18 33.58 -71.11
C THR A 492 6.38 34.87 -71.18
N THR A 493 6.66 35.80 -70.27
CA THR A 493 5.99 37.11 -70.26
C THR A 493 6.40 37.93 -71.48
N PRO A 494 5.57 38.90 -71.91
CA PRO A 494 6.06 40.02 -72.71
C PRO A 494 7.21 40.75 -71.99
N VAL A 495 7.91 41.63 -72.72
CA VAL A 495 8.94 42.49 -72.13
C VAL A 495 8.34 43.36 -71.03
N LEU A 496 8.96 43.38 -69.86
CA LEU A 496 8.44 44.04 -68.67
C LEU A 496 9.15 45.37 -68.40
N THR A 497 8.37 46.41 -68.17
CA THR A 497 8.83 47.76 -67.79
C THR A 497 8.47 48.12 -66.33
N ALA A 498 7.63 47.32 -65.69
CA ALA A 498 7.19 47.48 -64.30
C ALA A 498 6.86 46.10 -63.69
N ASN A 499 6.73 46.04 -62.36
CA ASN A 499 6.37 44.81 -61.65
C ASN A 499 5.01 44.28 -62.09
N MET A 500 4.92 42.97 -62.32
CA MET A 500 3.69 42.32 -62.81
C MET A 500 3.48 40.96 -62.13
N ASN A 501 2.21 40.60 -61.94
CA ASN A 501 1.79 39.33 -61.36
C ASN A 501 0.98 38.51 -62.39
N TYR A 502 1.17 37.20 -62.38
CA TYR A 502 0.43 36.23 -63.18
C TYR A 502 0.01 35.05 -62.30
N TYR A 503 -0.83 34.16 -62.82
CA TYR A 503 -1.11 32.90 -62.13
C TYR A 503 -1.37 31.77 -63.12
N VAL A 504 -1.20 30.54 -62.66
CA VAL A 504 -1.48 29.32 -63.43
C VAL A 504 -2.46 28.42 -62.69
N VAL A 505 -3.38 27.83 -63.45
CA VAL A 505 -4.41 26.90 -62.98
C VAL A 505 -4.28 25.59 -63.74
N ALA A 506 -4.29 24.46 -63.03
CA ALA A 506 -4.34 23.15 -63.66
C ALA A 506 -5.81 22.73 -63.87
N LYS A 507 -6.14 22.20 -65.04
CA LYS A 507 -7.46 21.67 -65.38
C LYS A 507 -7.36 20.22 -65.82
N ASN A 508 -8.20 19.33 -65.28
CA ASN A 508 -8.29 17.95 -65.78
C ASN A 508 -9.13 17.87 -67.07
N ASN A 509 -9.17 16.67 -67.66
CA ASN A 509 -9.97 16.34 -68.84
C ASN A 509 -11.50 16.51 -68.64
N THR A 510 -12.00 16.56 -67.40
CA THR A 510 -13.40 16.85 -67.07
C THR A 510 -13.70 18.34 -66.86
N GLY A 511 -12.69 19.21 -66.99
CA GLY A 511 -12.81 20.66 -66.83
C GLY A 511 -12.68 21.17 -65.40
N CYS A 512 -12.44 20.30 -64.41
CA CYS A 512 -12.23 20.72 -63.02
C CYS A 512 -10.88 21.40 -62.86
N SER A 513 -10.91 22.60 -62.32
CA SER A 513 -9.74 23.42 -62.01
C SER A 513 -9.15 23.02 -60.66
N SER A 514 -7.85 23.26 -60.47
CA SER A 514 -7.22 23.17 -59.16
C SER A 514 -7.93 24.07 -58.16
N GLN A 515 -8.03 23.63 -56.90
CA GLN A 515 -8.76 24.35 -55.85
C GLN A 515 -8.14 25.72 -55.51
N SER A 516 -6.87 25.92 -55.86
CA SER A 516 -6.17 27.20 -55.74
C SER A 516 -5.40 27.53 -57.02
N ASN A 517 -5.24 28.82 -57.28
CA ASN A 517 -4.39 29.36 -58.34
C ASN A 517 -2.94 29.48 -57.82
N THR A 518 -1.95 29.15 -58.65
CA THR A 518 -0.55 29.34 -58.29
C THR A 518 -0.07 30.68 -58.82
N ALA A 519 0.15 31.64 -57.93
CA ALA A 519 0.63 32.97 -58.28
C ALA A 519 2.13 32.95 -58.62
N VAL A 520 2.51 33.75 -59.62
CA VAL A 520 3.89 34.03 -59.97
C VAL A 520 4.09 35.54 -60.11
N THR A 521 5.20 36.07 -59.61
CA THR A 521 5.50 37.49 -59.57
C THR A 521 6.81 37.79 -60.27
N VAL A 522 6.85 38.92 -60.99
CA VAL A 522 8.06 39.44 -61.59
C VAL A 522 8.34 40.83 -61.02
N THR A 523 9.53 40.99 -60.44
CA THR A 523 10.05 42.28 -59.98
C THR A 523 11.05 42.80 -61.01
N VAL A 524 10.82 44.00 -61.52
CA VAL A 524 11.66 44.65 -62.53
C VAL A 524 12.62 45.63 -61.84
N THR A 525 13.92 45.51 -62.10
CA THR A 525 14.95 46.37 -61.49
C THR A 525 15.98 46.90 -62.49
N ASN A 526 16.67 47.98 -62.14
CA ASN A 526 17.79 48.53 -62.90
C ASN A 526 19.17 48.12 -62.34
N SER A 527 19.22 47.64 -61.09
CA SER A 527 20.45 47.28 -60.37
C SER A 527 20.12 46.28 -59.27
N ILE A 528 21.13 45.50 -58.86
CA ILE A 528 20.98 44.54 -57.76
C ILE A 528 21.66 45.11 -56.52
N ALA A 529 21.04 44.99 -55.35
CA ALA A 529 21.69 45.36 -54.10
C ALA A 529 22.92 44.47 -53.86
N THR A 530 23.97 45.02 -53.24
CA THR A 530 25.13 44.22 -52.82
C THR A 530 24.68 43.09 -51.89
N PRO A 531 25.08 41.83 -52.14
CA PRO A 531 24.69 40.69 -51.31
C PRO A 531 25.09 40.90 -49.86
N THR A 532 24.30 40.40 -48.91
CA THR A 532 24.72 40.33 -47.50
C THR A 532 25.30 38.95 -47.24
N VAL A 533 26.38 38.86 -46.47
CA VAL A 533 27.08 37.60 -46.18
C VAL A 533 27.20 37.34 -44.68
N GLY A 534 27.44 36.08 -44.31
CA GLY A 534 27.68 35.66 -42.93
C GLY A 534 28.90 36.30 -42.27
N ALA A 535 29.07 36.03 -40.97
CA ALA A 535 30.23 36.45 -40.21
C ALA A 535 31.53 35.80 -40.73
N ASN A 536 32.67 36.40 -40.39
CA ASN A 536 34.00 35.83 -40.67
C ASN A 536 34.11 34.42 -40.08
N GLN A 537 34.74 33.52 -40.83
CA GLN A 537 34.85 32.10 -40.47
C GLN A 537 36.25 31.79 -39.93
N THR A 538 36.31 30.99 -38.88
CA THR A 538 37.56 30.43 -38.36
C THR A 538 37.45 28.91 -38.35
N LEU A 539 38.40 28.23 -38.99
CA LEU A 539 38.42 26.77 -39.13
C LEU A 539 39.83 26.22 -38.96
N CYS A 540 39.92 24.90 -38.77
CA CYS A 540 41.20 24.21 -38.71
C CYS A 540 41.71 23.86 -40.10
N LEU A 541 43.03 23.80 -40.26
CA LEU A 541 43.69 23.45 -41.51
C LEU A 541 43.11 22.16 -42.12
N GLY A 542 42.71 22.25 -43.38
CA GLY A 542 42.14 21.14 -44.14
C GLY A 542 40.63 20.93 -43.92
N GLN A 543 39.97 21.69 -43.05
CA GLN A 543 38.51 21.61 -42.93
C GLN A 543 37.78 22.20 -44.14
N THR A 544 36.55 21.74 -44.32
CA THR A 544 35.63 22.25 -45.33
C THR A 544 35.05 23.59 -44.89
N LEU A 545 35.11 24.57 -45.78
CA LEU A 545 34.51 25.88 -45.61
C LEU A 545 33.21 25.96 -46.42
N THR A 546 32.10 26.30 -45.76
CA THR A 546 30.85 26.67 -46.46
C THR A 546 30.60 28.15 -46.28
N LEU A 547 30.42 28.85 -47.39
CA LEU A 547 30.05 30.27 -47.42
C LEU A 547 28.64 30.41 -47.98
N ASN A 548 27.86 31.32 -47.42
CA ASN A 548 26.51 31.57 -47.87
C ASN A 548 26.21 33.08 -47.95
N VAL A 549 25.35 33.40 -48.91
CA VAL A 549 24.63 34.67 -48.95
C VAL A 549 23.47 34.60 -47.96
N ILE A 550 23.26 35.67 -47.20
CA ILE A 550 22.11 35.83 -46.30
C ILE A 550 20.93 36.33 -47.13
N ASN A 551 19.78 35.67 -46.98
CA ASN A 551 18.54 35.97 -47.71
C ASN A 551 18.73 36.01 -49.25
N PRO A 552 19.20 34.90 -49.87
CA PRO A 552 19.39 34.87 -51.31
C PRO A 552 18.05 35.08 -52.04
N VAL A 553 18.09 35.89 -53.09
CA VAL A 553 16.94 36.25 -53.91
C VAL A 553 16.83 35.29 -55.08
N ALA A 554 15.65 34.70 -55.29
CA ALA A 554 15.42 33.79 -56.40
C ALA A 554 15.52 34.52 -57.76
N GLY A 555 16.20 33.91 -58.74
CA GLY A 555 16.50 34.53 -60.03
C GLY A 555 17.72 35.46 -60.05
N ILE A 556 18.48 35.51 -58.94
CA ILE A 556 19.80 36.14 -58.87
C ILE A 556 20.89 35.07 -58.83
N VAL A 557 21.93 35.26 -59.63
CA VAL A 557 23.15 34.44 -59.64
C VAL A 557 24.20 35.13 -58.78
N TYR A 558 24.79 34.38 -57.85
CA TYR A 558 25.84 34.87 -56.97
C TYR A 558 27.19 34.31 -57.41
N HIS A 559 28.16 35.17 -57.66
CA HIS A 559 29.51 34.77 -58.09
C HIS A 559 30.51 35.08 -56.99
N TRP A 560 31.30 34.07 -56.61
CA TRP A 560 32.30 34.17 -55.56
C TRP A 560 33.69 34.34 -56.14
N TYR A 561 34.50 35.19 -55.53
CA TYR A 561 35.84 35.57 -55.96
C TYR A 561 36.80 35.57 -54.78
N THR A 562 38.10 35.53 -55.08
CA THR A 562 39.17 35.75 -54.10
C THR A 562 39.76 37.16 -54.17
N THR A 563 39.21 38.03 -55.02
CA THR A 563 39.61 39.42 -55.19
C THR A 563 38.43 40.37 -55.03
N ALA A 564 38.68 41.56 -54.49
CA ALA A 564 37.66 42.59 -54.26
C ALA A 564 37.09 43.17 -55.59
N THR A 565 37.88 43.18 -56.66
CA THR A 565 37.49 43.65 -58.00
C THR A 565 38.11 42.77 -59.09
N GLY A 566 37.44 42.64 -60.24
CA GLY A 566 37.92 41.83 -61.37
C GLY A 566 38.01 40.33 -61.07
N GLY A 567 38.79 39.59 -61.87
CA GLY A 567 39.02 38.15 -61.70
C GLY A 567 37.88 37.26 -62.22
N THR A 568 38.15 35.96 -62.29
CA THR A 568 37.17 34.93 -62.62
C THR A 568 36.50 34.39 -61.34
N PRO A 569 35.19 34.09 -61.36
CA PRO A 569 34.55 33.46 -60.20
C PRO A 569 35.24 32.14 -59.87
N VAL A 570 35.55 31.92 -58.59
CA VAL A 570 36.05 30.64 -58.06
C VAL A 570 34.91 29.67 -57.75
N ALA A 571 33.68 30.18 -57.58
CA ALA A 571 32.46 29.39 -57.43
C ALA A 571 31.22 30.24 -57.77
N THR A 572 30.10 29.60 -58.07
CA THR A 572 28.81 30.25 -58.27
C THR A 572 27.72 29.56 -57.45
N GLY A 573 26.79 30.34 -56.91
CA GLY A 573 25.69 29.86 -56.08
C GLY A 573 25.50 30.66 -54.79
N ALA A 574 24.27 30.64 -54.27
CA ALA A 574 23.94 31.28 -53.00
C ALA A 574 24.64 30.64 -51.80
N THR A 575 25.03 29.37 -51.93
CA THR A 575 25.86 28.64 -50.96
C THR A 575 26.92 27.88 -51.73
N VAL A 576 28.18 28.04 -51.31
CA VAL A 576 29.34 27.40 -51.94
C VAL A 576 30.19 26.72 -50.88
N THR A 577 30.80 25.60 -51.26
CA THR A 577 31.61 24.79 -50.36
C THR A 577 33.00 24.61 -50.95
N PHE A 578 34.03 24.95 -50.18
CA PHE A 578 35.43 24.76 -50.50
C PHE A 578 35.99 23.66 -49.59
N ASN A 579 36.37 22.53 -50.16
CA ASN A 579 36.96 21.43 -49.40
C ASN A 579 38.46 21.65 -49.21
N GLY A 580 38.98 21.39 -48.01
CA GLY A 580 40.42 21.38 -47.76
C GLY A 580 41.05 22.77 -47.76
N VAL A 581 40.48 23.74 -47.04
CA VAL A 581 41.07 25.09 -46.97
C VAL A 581 42.34 25.06 -46.13
N ILE A 582 43.46 25.48 -46.73
CA ILE A 582 44.81 25.36 -46.13
C ILE A 582 45.45 26.69 -45.74
N ALA A 583 44.86 27.84 -46.09
CA ALA A 583 45.43 29.16 -45.82
C ALA A 583 44.36 30.24 -45.60
N ASN A 584 44.73 31.29 -44.85
CA ASN A 584 43.90 32.47 -44.66
C ASN A 584 43.55 33.10 -46.00
N THR A 585 42.26 33.31 -46.28
CA THR A 585 41.77 33.82 -47.56
C THR A 585 40.58 34.74 -47.33
N ALA A 586 40.46 35.82 -48.11
CA ALA A 586 39.25 36.62 -48.17
C ALA A 586 38.42 36.23 -49.39
N TYR A 587 37.14 35.94 -49.20
CA TYR A 587 36.20 35.66 -50.27
C TYR A 587 35.24 36.82 -50.47
N TYR A 588 34.91 37.10 -51.72
CA TYR A 588 34.06 38.21 -52.13
C TYR A 588 32.90 37.70 -52.97
N VAL A 589 31.70 38.27 -52.85
CA VAL A 589 30.53 37.85 -53.65
C VAL A 589 29.81 39.04 -54.27
N ASP A 590 29.49 38.95 -55.56
CA ASP A 590 28.52 39.83 -56.24
C ASP A 590 27.23 39.08 -56.59
N ALA A 591 26.23 39.84 -57.03
CA ALA A 591 24.97 39.34 -57.52
C ALA A 591 24.67 39.86 -58.93
N SER A 592 24.13 39.02 -59.81
CA SER A 592 23.58 39.40 -61.11
C SER A 592 22.19 38.82 -61.33
N ALA A 593 21.32 39.51 -62.06
CA ALA A 593 20.06 38.90 -62.51
C ALA A 593 20.33 37.76 -63.51
N THR A 594 19.48 36.73 -63.51
CA THR A 594 19.55 35.65 -64.52
C THR A 594 19.13 36.12 -65.92
N ALA A 595 18.29 37.16 -66.01
CA ALA A 595 17.85 37.77 -67.28
C ALA A 595 18.25 39.27 -67.34
N GLY A 596 19.21 39.58 -68.21
CA GLY A 596 19.81 40.90 -68.41
C GLY A 596 21.17 41.09 -67.72
N ASN A 597 21.73 42.31 -67.77
CA ASN A 597 23.09 42.62 -67.30
C ASN A 597 23.14 43.43 -65.98
N CYS A 598 22.06 43.43 -65.19
CA CYS A 598 22.03 44.13 -63.90
C CYS A 598 22.91 43.37 -62.89
N THR A 599 23.92 44.04 -62.36
CA THR A 599 24.82 43.51 -61.34
C THR A 599 24.83 44.40 -60.11
N SER A 600 25.29 43.87 -58.97
CA SER A 600 25.59 44.67 -57.79
C SER A 600 26.84 45.53 -58.02
N SER A 601 26.78 46.80 -57.62
CA SER A 601 27.86 47.77 -57.83
C SER A 601 29.11 47.48 -56.98
N THR A 602 28.99 46.72 -55.89
CA THR A 602 30.12 46.30 -55.04
C THR A 602 29.96 44.84 -54.60
N ARG A 603 31.08 44.19 -54.25
CA ARG A 603 31.12 42.82 -53.68
C ARG A 603 31.11 42.88 -52.15
N ALA A 604 30.42 41.95 -51.50
CA ALA A 604 30.52 41.75 -50.06
C ALA A 604 31.67 40.79 -49.70
N MET A 605 32.36 41.04 -48.58
CA MET A 605 33.56 40.32 -48.15
C MET A 605 33.31 39.42 -46.94
N ILE A 606 33.89 38.21 -46.96
CA ILE A 606 34.05 37.32 -45.80
C ILE A 606 35.54 37.03 -45.61
N SER A 607 36.08 37.28 -44.41
CA SER A 607 37.43 36.84 -44.05
C SER A 607 37.40 35.42 -43.47
N VAL A 608 38.32 34.58 -43.93
CA VAL A 608 38.49 33.20 -43.47
C VAL A 608 39.87 33.03 -42.84
N THR A 609 39.90 32.62 -41.58
CA THR A 609 41.10 32.34 -40.81
C THR A 609 41.26 30.83 -40.61
N VAL A 610 42.41 30.29 -41.02
CA VAL A 610 42.76 28.88 -40.92
C VAL A 610 43.80 28.71 -39.81
N ASN A 611 43.39 28.07 -38.72
CA ASN A 611 44.27 27.71 -37.62
C ASN A 611 45.06 26.44 -37.97
N SER A 612 46.34 26.39 -37.60
CA SER A 612 47.15 25.18 -37.74
C SER A 612 46.57 24.04 -36.91
N ILE A 613 46.86 22.81 -37.31
CA ILE A 613 46.56 21.61 -36.51
C ILE A 613 47.85 21.07 -35.88
N PRO A 614 47.81 20.52 -34.65
CA PRO A 614 48.93 19.77 -34.08
C PRO A 614 49.26 18.50 -34.88
N ALA A 615 50.50 18.02 -34.77
CA ALA A 615 50.83 16.65 -35.18
C ALA A 615 50.13 15.64 -34.25
N ALA A 616 49.92 14.40 -34.70
CA ALA A 616 49.35 13.38 -33.83
C ALA A 616 50.33 13.04 -32.68
N PRO A 617 49.86 12.89 -31.43
CA PRO A 617 50.71 12.63 -30.28
C PRO A 617 51.38 11.26 -30.40
N ALA A 618 52.62 11.13 -29.94
CA ALA A 618 53.21 9.80 -29.73
C ALA A 618 52.75 9.24 -28.38
N ALA A 619 52.29 7.99 -28.34
CA ALA A 619 51.99 7.32 -27.07
C ALA A 619 53.29 6.96 -26.34
N ALA A 620 53.40 7.29 -25.05
CA ALA A 620 54.52 6.85 -24.21
C ALA A 620 54.48 5.33 -23.98
N ASN A 621 53.28 4.76 -23.99
CA ASN A 621 53.02 3.34 -23.79
C ASN A 621 51.98 2.82 -24.79
N PRO A 622 52.38 2.51 -26.05
CA PRO A 622 51.45 2.09 -27.11
C PRO A 622 50.76 0.73 -26.85
N GLY A 623 51.28 -0.06 -25.90
CA GLY A 623 50.65 -1.26 -25.38
C GLY A 623 50.72 -1.29 -23.85
N VAL A 624 49.58 -1.47 -23.20
CA VAL A 624 49.47 -1.55 -21.74
C VAL A 624 48.80 -2.86 -21.37
N THR A 625 49.48 -3.67 -20.55
CA THR A 625 48.90 -4.89 -19.97
C THR A 625 48.56 -4.62 -18.52
N THR A 626 47.32 -4.88 -18.12
CA THR A 626 46.85 -4.71 -16.74
C THR A 626 46.02 -5.92 -16.31
N CYS A 627 45.79 -6.07 -15.02
CA CYS A 627 44.97 -7.15 -14.51
C CYS A 627 43.49 -6.94 -14.84
N LEU A 628 42.78 -8.05 -14.98
CA LEU A 628 41.34 -8.03 -15.12
C LEU A 628 40.73 -7.26 -13.93
N ASN A 629 39.83 -6.32 -14.23
CA ASN A 629 39.15 -5.43 -13.30
C ASN A 629 40.03 -4.36 -12.63
N THR A 630 41.24 -4.10 -13.12
CA THR A 630 42.06 -2.95 -12.68
C THR A 630 42.10 -1.85 -13.72
N THR A 631 42.62 -0.68 -13.35
CA THR A 631 42.82 0.43 -14.29
C THR A 631 44.10 0.26 -15.11
N ALA A 632 44.14 0.82 -16.31
CA ALA A 632 45.34 1.01 -17.10
C ALA A 632 45.70 2.49 -17.15
N THR A 633 46.98 2.83 -16.96
CA THR A 633 47.48 4.20 -17.14
C THR A 633 47.90 4.37 -18.60
N LEU A 634 47.35 5.35 -19.29
CA LEU A 634 47.74 5.74 -20.64
C LEU A 634 48.47 7.07 -20.57
N ALA A 635 49.52 7.25 -21.37
CA ALA A 635 50.31 8.47 -21.35
C ALA A 635 50.80 8.87 -22.74
N VAL A 636 50.92 10.18 -22.95
CA VAL A 636 51.53 10.77 -24.14
C VAL A 636 53.03 11.00 -23.89
N LEU A 637 53.84 10.65 -24.87
CA LEU A 637 55.29 10.84 -24.85
C LEU A 637 55.60 12.32 -25.10
N ASN A 638 56.39 12.93 -24.21
CA ASN A 638 56.82 14.34 -24.31
C ASN A 638 55.64 15.31 -24.49
N ALA A 639 54.61 15.19 -23.65
CA ALA A 639 53.43 16.03 -23.72
C ALA A 639 53.78 17.54 -23.61
N ASP A 640 53.27 18.33 -24.54
CA ASP A 640 53.31 19.78 -24.58
C ASP A 640 52.20 20.37 -23.69
N PRO A 641 52.51 21.20 -22.68
CA PRO A 641 51.53 21.77 -21.78
C PRO A 641 50.56 22.75 -22.44
N THR A 642 50.82 23.20 -23.68
CA THR A 642 49.93 24.08 -24.44
C THR A 642 48.85 23.33 -25.22
N LEU A 643 48.93 21.99 -25.27
CA LEU A 643 47.98 21.12 -25.96
C LEU A 643 47.06 20.42 -24.95
N THR A 644 45.82 20.17 -25.36
CA THR A 644 44.87 19.34 -24.64
C THR A 644 44.83 17.95 -25.26
N TYR A 645 44.95 16.92 -24.43
CA TYR A 645 44.99 15.52 -24.86
C TYR A 645 43.66 14.84 -24.56
N ASN A 646 42.91 14.48 -25.59
CA ASN A 646 41.61 13.82 -25.44
C ASN A 646 41.71 12.34 -25.83
N TRP A 647 41.26 11.47 -24.93
CA TRP A 647 41.29 10.02 -25.08
C TRP A 647 39.93 9.48 -25.44
N TYR A 648 39.85 8.53 -26.37
CA TYR A 648 38.63 7.95 -26.91
C TYR A 648 38.72 6.43 -26.98
N THR A 649 37.58 5.75 -27.08
CA THR A 649 37.51 4.30 -27.36
C THR A 649 37.30 3.98 -28.85
N VAL A 650 37.21 5.02 -29.69
CA VAL A 650 36.99 4.91 -31.14
C VAL A 650 38.01 5.73 -31.91
N GLN A 651 38.37 5.26 -33.11
CA GLN A 651 39.40 5.88 -33.95
C GLN A 651 38.99 7.25 -34.53
N SER A 652 37.68 7.50 -34.70
CA SER A 652 37.14 8.80 -35.16
C SER A 652 35.77 9.08 -34.53
N GLY A 653 35.43 10.36 -34.36
CA GLY A 653 34.20 10.76 -33.67
C GLY A 653 34.15 10.34 -32.19
N GLY A 654 32.95 10.25 -31.63
CA GLY A 654 32.73 9.84 -30.24
C GLY A 654 33.05 10.94 -29.20
N THR A 655 32.72 10.65 -27.93
CA THR A 655 33.04 11.53 -26.79
C THR A 655 34.32 11.07 -26.10
N PRO A 656 35.16 12.00 -25.61
CA PRO A 656 36.36 11.62 -24.88
C PRO A 656 35.99 10.89 -23.58
N VAL A 657 36.67 9.78 -23.32
CA VAL A 657 36.56 9.01 -22.07
C VAL A 657 37.45 9.56 -20.96
N ALA A 658 38.50 10.31 -21.33
CA ALA A 658 39.36 11.02 -20.40
C ALA A 658 40.08 12.17 -21.13
N THR A 659 40.53 13.16 -20.37
CA THR A 659 41.34 14.28 -20.87
C THR A 659 42.56 14.47 -19.97
N GLY A 660 43.73 14.59 -20.59
CA GLY A 660 45.00 14.79 -19.89
C GLY A 660 46.17 14.06 -20.54
N ALA A 661 47.38 14.57 -20.31
CA ALA A 661 48.62 13.98 -20.84
C ALA A 661 48.90 12.57 -20.27
N SER A 662 48.40 12.28 -19.06
CA SER A 662 48.39 10.94 -18.47
C SER A 662 47.05 10.71 -17.78
N VAL A 663 46.40 9.60 -18.10
CA VAL A 663 45.04 9.28 -17.63
C VAL A 663 44.97 7.82 -17.18
N ASN A 664 44.12 7.55 -16.18
CA ASN A 664 43.76 6.18 -15.79
C ASN A 664 42.41 5.82 -16.39
N VAL A 665 42.35 4.72 -17.14
CA VAL A 665 41.14 4.21 -17.78
C VAL A 665 40.79 2.82 -17.23
N GLY A 666 39.51 2.50 -17.14
CA GLY A 666 39.03 1.21 -16.62
C GLY A 666 37.83 1.35 -15.68
N PRO A 667 37.43 0.28 -14.97
CA PRO A 667 38.11 -1.02 -14.88
C PRO A 667 38.17 -1.76 -16.23
N ILE A 668 39.32 -2.38 -16.53
CA ILE A 668 39.54 -3.12 -17.78
C ILE A 668 39.01 -4.54 -17.61
N THR A 669 37.89 -4.84 -18.25
CA THR A 669 37.24 -6.16 -18.19
C THR A 669 37.52 -7.02 -19.42
N THR A 670 37.97 -6.42 -20.52
CA THR A 670 38.35 -7.08 -21.78
C THR A 670 39.43 -6.27 -22.49
N ASN A 671 40.10 -6.86 -23.47
CA ASN A 671 41.02 -6.12 -24.35
C ASN A 671 40.28 -4.94 -24.99
N THR A 672 40.84 -3.74 -24.85
CA THR A 672 40.20 -2.49 -25.26
C THR A 672 41.24 -1.59 -25.94
N ASN A 673 40.85 -0.99 -27.06
CA ASN A 673 41.68 0.00 -27.76
C ASN A 673 41.28 1.40 -27.33
N TYR A 674 42.28 2.22 -27.01
CA TYR A 674 42.12 3.65 -26.75
C TYR A 674 42.86 4.46 -27.81
N TYR A 675 42.38 5.67 -28.06
CA TYR A 675 42.92 6.56 -29.09
C TYR A 675 43.09 7.96 -28.50
N VAL A 676 44.25 8.58 -28.66
CA VAL A 676 44.51 9.94 -28.18
C VAL A 676 44.71 10.93 -29.32
N GLU A 677 44.14 12.12 -29.19
CA GLU A 677 44.32 13.26 -30.10
C GLU A 677 44.80 14.50 -29.34
N ASP A 678 45.52 15.36 -30.06
CA ASP A 678 46.03 16.63 -29.53
C ASP A 678 45.15 17.77 -30.01
N VAL A 679 44.73 18.65 -29.12
CA VAL A 679 43.91 19.83 -29.44
C VAL A 679 44.67 21.09 -29.02
N ASN A 680 44.92 21.99 -29.97
CA ASN A 680 45.56 23.28 -29.65
C ASN A 680 44.60 24.28 -28.99
N ALA A 681 45.15 25.43 -28.56
CA ALA A 681 44.38 26.51 -27.93
C ALA A 681 43.24 27.06 -28.81
N SER A 682 43.35 26.95 -30.13
CA SER A 682 42.31 27.36 -31.08
C SER A 682 41.23 26.29 -31.30
N GLY A 683 41.30 25.17 -30.58
CA GLY A 683 40.33 24.07 -30.66
C GLY A 683 40.57 23.10 -31.82
N CYS A 684 41.74 23.14 -32.47
CA CYS A 684 42.03 22.29 -33.61
C CYS A 684 42.67 20.97 -33.22
N PRO A 685 42.03 19.83 -33.54
CA PRO A 685 42.58 18.51 -33.25
C PRO A 685 43.65 18.10 -34.27
N SER A 686 44.52 17.18 -33.88
CA SER A 686 45.43 16.49 -34.79
C SER A 686 44.66 15.73 -35.89
N ALA A 687 45.26 15.61 -37.08
CA ALA A 687 44.61 14.97 -38.23
C ALA A 687 44.24 13.49 -38.01
N GLN A 688 44.95 12.81 -37.10
CA GLN A 688 44.75 11.40 -36.74
C GLN A 688 44.85 11.25 -35.22
N ARG A 689 44.24 10.20 -34.70
CA ARG A 689 44.42 9.75 -33.32
C ARG A 689 45.47 8.64 -33.25
N THR A 690 46.25 8.62 -32.18
CA THR A 690 47.24 7.57 -31.94
C THR A 690 46.64 6.44 -31.11
N LEU A 691 46.77 5.21 -31.59
CA LEU A 691 46.26 4.00 -30.94
C LEU A 691 47.13 3.60 -29.74
N VAL A 692 46.48 3.26 -28.63
CA VAL A 692 47.03 2.57 -27.47
C VAL A 692 46.20 1.33 -27.19
N THR A 693 46.83 0.16 -27.23
CA THR A 693 46.16 -1.12 -26.97
C THR A 693 46.25 -1.48 -25.50
N VAL A 694 45.11 -1.80 -24.87
CA VAL A 694 45.06 -2.25 -23.47
C VAL A 694 44.63 -3.72 -23.42
N THR A 695 45.49 -4.59 -22.90
CA THR A 695 45.25 -6.02 -22.79
C THR A 695 44.90 -6.40 -21.35
N ALA A 696 43.78 -7.09 -21.16
CA ALA A 696 43.32 -7.59 -19.86
C ALA A 696 43.93 -8.97 -19.58
N SER A 697 44.71 -9.08 -18.49
CA SER A 697 45.36 -10.34 -18.09
C SER A 697 44.74 -10.92 -16.81
N THR A 698 44.56 -12.24 -16.76
CA THR A 698 44.05 -12.94 -15.58
C THR A 698 45.21 -13.36 -14.66
N ALA A 699 45.07 -13.13 -13.35
CA ALA A 699 46.09 -13.55 -12.40
C ALA A 699 46.35 -15.07 -12.49
N PRO A 700 47.62 -15.52 -12.42
CA PRO A 700 47.95 -16.93 -12.43
C PRO A 700 47.43 -17.61 -11.15
N ALA A 701 47.15 -18.92 -11.24
CA ALA A 701 46.89 -19.71 -10.03
C ALA A 701 48.13 -19.77 -9.14
N ALA A 702 47.95 -20.16 -7.87
CA ALA A 702 49.08 -20.38 -6.97
C ALA A 702 50.07 -21.41 -7.58
N PRO A 703 51.37 -21.07 -7.65
CA PRO A 703 52.36 -21.92 -8.29
C PRO A 703 52.46 -23.29 -7.63
N GLN A 704 52.70 -24.34 -8.41
CA GLN A 704 53.00 -25.67 -7.86
C GLN A 704 54.49 -25.75 -7.54
N VAL A 705 54.86 -26.42 -6.46
CA VAL A 705 56.26 -26.60 -6.07
C VAL A 705 56.60 -28.08 -5.97
N SER A 706 57.68 -28.47 -6.61
CA SER A 706 58.32 -29.78 -6.43
C SER A 706 59.55 -29.66 -5.53
N GLY A 707 59.84 -30.71 -4.76
CA GLY A 707 60.88 -30.71 -3.72
C GLY A 707 60.38 -30.37 -2.31
N ASN A 708 59.07 -30.23 -2.11
CA ASN A 708 58.44 -30.03 -0.80
C ASN A 708 58.36 -31.35 0.00
N GLY A 709 58.75 -31.34 1.27
CA GLY A 709 58.62 -32.50 2.16
C GLY A 709 59.83 -33.43 2.27
N GLN A 710 61.03 -32.99 1.85
CA GLN A 710 62.26 -33.72 2.14
C GLN A 710 62.79 -33.32 3.52
N SER A 711 62.96 -34.29 4.41
CA SER A 711 63.61 -34.08 5.71
C SER A 711 65.08 -34.49 5.61
N GLN A 712 66.00 -33.55 5.86
CA GLN A 712 67.45 -33.80 5.87
C GLN A 712 68.08 -33.35 7.19
N CYS A 713 69.34 -33.73 7.36
CA CYS A 713 70.16 -33.30 8.48
C CYS A 713 70.33 -31.78 8.55
N PRO A 714 70.52 -31.21 9.75
CA PRO A 714 70.84 -29.80 9.91
C PRO A 714 72.05 -29.40 9.06
N GLY A 715 71.96 -28.27 8.37
CA GLY A 715 73.03 -27.71 7.53
C GLY A 715 72.91 -28.04 6.03
N SER A 716 71.95 -28.88 5.63
CA SER A 716 71.68 -29.16 4.21
C SER A 716 70.95 -28.01 3.52
N SER A 717 71.17 -27.85 2.20
CA SER A 717 70.40 -26.99 1.31
C SER A 717 69.42 -27.82 0.46
N TYR A 718 68.39 -27.15 -0.06
CA TYR A 718 67.31 -27.75 -0.86
C TYR A 718 67.11 -26.99 -2.16
N ILE A 719 66.89 -27.71 -3.25
CA ILE A 719 66.48 -27.14 -4.54
C ILE A 719 64.96 -27.27 -4.65
N LEU A 720 64.28 -26.13 -4.71
CA LEU A 720 62.84 -26.02 -4.88
C LEU A 720 62.54 -25.55 -6.30
N THR A 721 61.67 -26.25 -7.01
CA THR A 721 61.29 -25.87 -8.38
C THR A 721 59.81 -25.52 -8.44
N ALA A 722 59.52 -24.27 -8.77
CA ALA A 722 58.19 -23.75 -9.00
C ALA A 722 57.76 -23.91 -10.47
N THR A 723 56.52 -24.32 -10.66
CA THR A 723 55.87 -24.42 -11.97
C THR A 723 54.49 -23.75 -11.92
N SER A 724 54.00 -23.32 -13.08
CA SER A 724 52.67 -22.74 -13.24
C SER A 724 52.00 -23.34 -14.48
N THR A 725 50.69 -23.52 -14.42
CA THR A 725 49.87 -23.87 -15.59
C THR A 725 49.62 -22.67 -16.49
N THR A 726 49.90 -21.45 -16.03
CA THR A 726 49.80 -20.21 -16.81
C THR A 726 51.07 -20.02 -17.65
N PRO A 727 51.00 -20.05 -19.00
CA PRO A 727 52.16 -19.84 -19.85
C PRO A 727 52.80 -18.46 -19.62
N GLY A 728 54.13 -18.41 -19.58
CA GLY A 728 54.88 -17.15 -19.40
C GLY A 728 54.89 -16.59 -17.97
N ALA A 729 54.44 -17.35 -16.97
CA ALA A 729 54.54 -16.95 -15.57
C ALA A 729 56.01 -16.86 -15.10
N SER A 730 56.33 -15.76 -14.41
CA SER A 730 57.55 -15.57 -13.63
C SER A 730 57.30 -15.92 -12.16
N PHE A 731 58.35 -16.19 -11.40
CA PHE A 731 58.23 -16.64 -10.01
C PHE A 731 59.05 -15.77 -9.08
N ALA A 732 58.55 -15.54 -7.87
CA ALA A 732 59.27 -14.83 -6.82
C ALA A 732 59.16 -15.59 -5.49
N TRP A 733 60.29 -15.86 -4.86
CA TRP A 733 60.42 -16.59 -3.59
C TRP A 733 60.55 -15.62 -2.43
N TYR A 734 59.99 -15.97 -1.27
CA TYR A 734 59.93 -15.14 -0.07
C TYR A 734 60.09 -15.97 1.20
N THR A 735 60.46 -15.32 2.31
CA THR A 735 60.48 -15.91 3.66
C THR A 735 59.18 -15.66 4.44
N THR A 736 58.27 -14.82 3.91
CA THR A 736 56.99 -14.48 4.55
C THR A 736 55.82 -14.83 3.63
N ALA A 737 54.67 -15.16 4.25
CA ALA A 737 53.45 -15.51 3.52
C ALA A 737 52.85 -14.33 2.73
N THR A 738 53.05 -13.10 3.22
CA THR A 738 52.64 -11.85 2.58
C THR A 738 53.73 -10.79 2.75
N GLY A 739 53.79 -9.81 1.82
CA GLY A 739 54.78 -8.73 1.85
C GLY A 739 56.23 -9.22 1.70
N GLY A 740 57.19 -8.38 2.11
CA GLY A 740 58.62 -8.68 2.06
C GLY A 740 59.25 -8.52 0.67
N THR A 741 60.58 -8.51 0.64
CA THR A 741 61.36 -8.50 -0.60
C THR A 741 61.58 -9.92 -1.09
N PRO A 742 61.50 -10.18 -2.41
CA PRO A 742 61.78 -11.50 -2.93
C PRO A 742 63.25 -11.87 -2.69
N ILE A 743 63.49 -13.06 -2.18
CA ILE A 743 64.83 -13.64 -1.96
C ILE A 743 65.37 -14.35 -3.21
N SER A 744 64.49 -14.67 -4.16
CA SER A 744 64.85 -15.15 -5.49
C SER A 744 63.72 -14.84 -6.47
N GLN A 745 64.03 -14.66 -7.75
CA GLN A 745 63.06 -14.44 -8.83
C GLN A 745 63.14 -15.50 -9.94
N THR A 746 63.80 -16.62 -9.65
CA THR A 746 63.96 -17.74 -10.58
C THR A 746 62.93 -18.84 -10.30
N SER A 747 62.59 -19.62 -11.33
CA SER A 747 61.72 -20.81 -11.17
C SER A 747 62.36 -21.90 -10.29
N ILE A 748 63.69 -21.92 -10.19
CA ILE A 748 64.47 -22.81 -9.34
C ILE A 748 65.11 -22.00 -8.22
N PHE A 749 64.84 -22.34 -6.96
CA PHE A 749 65.42 -21.71 -5.79
C PHE A 749 66.20 -22.71 -4.94
N THR A 750 67.50 -22.48 -4.80
CA THR A 750 68.34 -23.22 -3.84
C THR A 750 68.34 -22.48 -2.51
N THR A 751 67.79 -23.12 -1.49
CA THR A 751 67.74 -22.58 -0.12
C THR A 751 69.14 -22.48 0.50
N PRO A 752 69.41 -21.49 1.35
CA PRO A 752 70.56 -21.52 2.24
C PRO A 752 70.57 -22.76 3.14
N ALA A 753 71.72 -23.09 3.74
CA ALA A 753 71.83 -24.19 4.71
C ALA A 753 70.79 -24.06 5.84
N ILE A 754 69.95 -25.08 6.02
CA ILE A 754 68.82 -25.04 6.95
C ILE A 754 69.15 -25.82 8.22
N SER A 755 69.16 -25.14 9.37
CA SER A 755 69.44 -25.74 10.69
C SER A 755 68.20 -25.90 11.58
N GLN A 756 67.07 -25.27 11.22
CA GLN A 756 65.78 -25.36 11.90
C GLN A 756 64.63 -25.39 10.88
N ASN A 757 63.46 -25.86 11.30
CA ASN A 757 62.27 -25.88 10.42
C ASN A 757 61.99 -24.49 9.85
N THR A 758 61.95 -24.40 8.52
CA THR A 758 61.80 -23.13 7.79
C THR A 758 60.75 -23.29 6.72
N THR A 759 59.92 -22.26 6.51
CA THR A 759 58.93 -22.24 5.43
C THR A 759 59.28 -21.13 4.45
N TYR A 760 59.43 -21.49 3.17
CA TYR A 760 59.54 -20.53 2.08
C TYR A 760 58.20 -20.41 1.36
N TYR A 761 57.99 -19.30 0.66
CA TYR A 761 56.76 -19.02 -0.06
C TYR A 761 57.12 -18.62 -1.49
N VAL A 762 56.37 -19.09 -2.47
CA VAL A 762 56.56 -18.67 -3.87
C VAL A 762 55.27 -18.13 -4.47
N GLU A 763 55.41 -17.05 -5.21
CA GLU A 763 54.37 -16.33 -5.92
C GLU A 763 54.59 -16.50 -7.43
N ALA A 764 53.52 -16.68 -8.19
CA ALA A 764 53.58 -16.60 -9.64
C ALA A 764 53.07 -15.24 -10.10
N SER A 765 53.69 -14.67 -11.13
CA SER A 765 53.26 -13.40 -11.73
C SER A 765 53.30 -13.47 -13.25
N ILE A 766 52.42 -12.76 -13.93
CA ILE A 766 52.49 -12.56 -15.39
C ILE A 766 52.65 -11.08 -15.73
N ASN A 767 52.98 -10.79 -17.00
CA ASN A 767 53.06 -9.42 -17.51
C ASN A 767 51.80 -8.62 -17.16
N GLY A 768 51.99 -7.38 -16.70
CA GLY A 768 50.92 -6.51 -16.18
C GLY A 768 50.76 -6.51 -14.65
N GLY A 769 51.65 -7.19 -13.91
CA GLY A 769 51.70 -7.13 -12.44
C GLY A 769 50.69 -8.03 -11.74
N CYS A 770 50.04 -8.95 -12.46
CA CYS A 770 49.08 -9.87 -11.88
C CYS A 770 49.79 -11.01 -11.18
N VAL A 771 49.71 -10.99 -9.85
CA VAL A 771 50.28 -12.03 -8.99
C VAL A 771 49.23 -13.03 -8.57
N SER A 772 49.65 -14.27 -8.30
CA SER A 772 48.79 -15.29 -7.71
C SER A 772 48.21 -14.81 -6.39
N ALA A 773 46.90 -15.00 -6.18
CA ALA A 773 46.19 -14.50 -5.00
C ALA A 773 46.78 -14.98 -3.66
N THR A 774 47.43 -16.15 -3.65
CA THR A 774 48.13 -16.70 -2.50
C THR A 774 49.50 -17.23 -2.92
N ARG A 775 50.50 -17.05 -2.07
CA ARG A 775 51.80 -17.72 -2.23
C ARG A 775 51.70 -19.18 -1.82
N THR A 776 52.40 -20.07 -2.52
CA THR A 776 52.49 -21.48 -2.16
C THR A 776 53.52 -21.65 -1.06
N ALA A 777 53.09 -22.13 0.10
CA ALA A 777 53.96 -22.43 1.23
C ALA A 777 54.73 -23.73 0.99
N VAL A 778 56.03 -23.69 1.29
CA VAL A 778 56.97 -24.80 1.11
C VAL A 778 57.67 -25.06 2.45
N PRO A 779 57.06 -25.88 3.32
CA PRO A 779 57.66 -26.22 4.60
C PRO A 779 58.82 -27.19 4.40
N ILE A 780 59.93 -26.91 5.07
CA ILE A 780 61.11 -27.77 5.14
C ILE A 780 61.35 -28.14 6.60
N THR A 781 61.41 -29.44 6.88
CA THR A 781 61.57 -29.99 8.22
C THR A 781 62.98 -30.52 8.40
N VAL A 782 63.63 -30.16 9.51
CA VAL A 782 64.99 -30.62 9.84
C VAL A 782 64.91 -31.88 10.71
N LEU A 783 65.68 -32.91 10.35
CA LEU A 783 65.75 -34.15 11.12
C LEU A 783 66.45 -33.93 12.46
N ALA A 784 65.86 -34.45 13.55
CA ALA A 784 66.43 -34.40 14.90
C ALA A 784 67.11 -35.73 15.30
N PRO A 785 68.13 -35.71 16.18
CA PRO A 785 68.72 -36.91 16.77
C PRO A 785 67.69 -37.77 17.49
N LEU A 786 67.80 -39.10 17.36
CA LEU A 786 67.00 -40.03 18.13
C LEU A 786 67.38 -39.97 19.63
N PRO A 787 66.43 -40.26 20.55
CA PRO A 787 66.73 -40.41 21.96
C PRO A 787 67.85 -41.43 22.22
N ALA A 788 68.63 -41.23 23.28
CA ALA A 788 69.64 -42.21 23.69
C ALA A 788 68.97 -43.50 24.20
N PRO A 789 69.45 -44.71 23.82
CA PRO A 789 68.90 -45.97 24.32
C PRO A 789 69.01 -46.05 25.84
N VAL A 790 67.92 -46.42 26.52
CA VAL A 790 67.98 -46.72 27.95
C VAL A 790 68.36 -48.19 28.08
N VAL A 791 69.60 -48.44 28.53
CA VAL A 791 70.17 -49.79 28.60
C VAL A 791 70.06 -50.30 30.04
N THR A 792 69.59 -51.53 30.20
CA THR A 792 69.44 -52.21 31.50
C THR A 792 70.04 -53.60 31.41
N VAL A 793 70.50 -54.13 32.54
CA VAL A 793 70.91 -55.53 32.63
C VAL A 793 69.71 -56.39 33.02
N THR A 794 69.38 -57.37 32.20
CA THR A 794 68.23 -58.25 32.43
C THR A 794 68.61 -59.64 32.90
N ASN A 795 69.80 -60.11 32.55
CA ASN A 795 70.29 -61.40 33.05
C ASN A 795 71.80 -61.36 33.28
N LYS A 796 72.23 -62.05 34.34
CA LYS A 796 73.64 -62.20 34.72
C LYS A 796 73.90 -63.61 35.18
N THR A 797 74.90 -64.25 34.60
CA THR A 797 75.47 -65.50 35.10
C THR A 797 76.93 -65.26 35.50
N ALA A 798 77.60 -66.31 35.97
CA ALA A 798 79.01 -66.26 36.28
C ALA A 798 79.90 -66.02 35.03
N THR A 799 79.38 -66.28 33.83
CA THR A 799 80.13 -66.26 32.57
C THR A 799 79.50 -65.43 31.45
N SER A 800 78.35 -64.80 31.72
CA SER A 800 77.66 -63.97 30.73
C SER A 800 76.85 -62.84 31.36
N ILE A 801 76.63 -61.79 30.59
CA ILE A 801 75.72 -60.68 30.93
C ILE A 801 74.90 -60.30 29.71
N THR A 802 73.59 -60.12 29.90
CA THR A 802 72.67 -59.68 28.86
C THR A 802 72.18 -58.27 29.16
N PHE A 803 72.49 -57.36 28.25
CA PHE A 803 72.00 -55.99 28.26
C PHE A 803 70.82 -55.87 27.29
N THR A 804 69.77 -55.18 27.70
CA THR A 804 68.60 -54.89 26.86
C THR A 804 68.30 -53.41 26.87
N TRP A 805 67.67 -52.94 25.80
CA TRP A 805 67.09 -51.59 25.74
C TRP A 805 65.70 -51.67 25.10
N THR A 806 64.92 -50.61 25.25
CA THR A 806 63.64 -50.48 24.56
C THR A 806 63.85 -50.03 23.13
N ALA A 807 63.02 -50.51 22.21
CA ALA A 807 63.02 -50.02 20.83
C ALA A 807 62.67 -48.52 20.80
N ILE A 808 63.51 -47.72 20.15
CA ILE A 808 63.36 -46.28 19.95
C ILE A 808 62.60 -46.06 18.64
N PRO A 809 61.42 -45.41 18.68
CA PRO A 809 60.68 -45.06 17.48
C PRO A 809 61.54 -44.23 16.51
N GLY A 810 61.58 -44.64 15.23
CA GLY A 810 62.39 -43.99 14.20
C GLY A 810 63.82 -44.53 14.05
N ALA A 811 64.25 -45.44 14.93
CA ALA A 811 65.51 -46.18 14.73
C ALA A 811 65.36 -47.24 13.63
N THR A 812 66.28 -47.26 12.67
CA THR A 812 66.43 -48.28 11.63
C THR A 812 67.25 -49.48 12.11
N GLY A 813 67.96 -49.34 13.24
CA GLY A 813 68.73 -50.41 13.88
C GLY A 813 69.47 -49.92 15.12
N TYR A 814 70.30 -50.79 15.69
CA TYR A 814 71.19 -50.52 16.81
C TYR A 814 72.57 -51.04 16.50
N VAL A 815 73.55 -50.41 17.10
CA VAL A 815 74.91 -50.92 17.17
C VAL A 815 75.39 -50.91 18.61
N VAL A 816 76.24 -51.87 18.93
CA VAL A 816 76.83 -52.06 20.25
C VAL A 816 78.33 -52.22 20.18
N SER A 817 79.03 -51.78 21.22
CA SER A 817 80.45 -52.06 21.42
C SER A 817 80.69 -52.47 22.87
N VAL A 818 81.66 -53.35 23.11
CA VAL A 818 81.96 -53.90 24.43
C VAL A 818 83.41 -53.53 24.79
N GLY A 819 83.61 -52.87 25.92
CA GLY A 819 84.93 -52.49 26.42
C GLY A 819 85.49 -51.19 25.84
N ASP A 820 85.05 -50.75 24.65
CA ASP A 820 85.40 -49.44 24.06
C ASP A 820 84.22 -48.77 23.36
N SER A 821 84.34 -47.48 23.02
CA SER A 821 83.29 -46.69 22.37
C SER A 821 83.49 -46.48 20.86
N THR A 822 84.29 -47.34 20.21
CA THR A 822 84.80 -47.12 18.84
C THR A 822 84.51 -48.28 17.89
N HIS A 823 84.49 -49.52 18.37
CA HIS A 823 84.27 -50.71 17.54
C HIS A 823 82.83 -51.21 17.65
N PHE A 824 81.94 -50.58 16.89
CA PHE A 824 80.53 -50.90 16.89
C PHE A 824 80.17 -52.06 15.95
N VAL A 825 79.42 -53.03 16.46
CA VAL A 825 78.88 -54.18 15.73
C VAL A 825 77.37 -54.27 15.94
N ALA A 826 76.68 -55.14 15.20
CA ALA A 826 75.27 -55.40 15.46
C ALA A 826 75.07 -56.09 16.83
N PRO A 827 73.94 -55.84 17.52
CA PRO A 827 73.52 -56.60 18.70
C PRO A 827 73.51 -58.10 18.45
N SER A 828 73.65 -58.92 19.50
CA SER A 828 73.70 -60.38 19.35
C SER A 828 72.36 -60.95 18.86
N THR A 829 71.27 -60.18 19.01
CA THR A 829 69.95 -60.49 18.48
C THR A 829 69.68 -59.91 17.07
N GLY A 830 70.70 -59.41 16.37
CA GLY A 830 70.60 -58.83 15.03
C GLY A 830 70.52 -57.30 15.02
N ALA A 831 70.64 -56.70 13.83
CA ALA A 831 70.80 -55.25 13.64
C ALA A 831 69.63 -54.40 14.17
N THR A 832 68.42 -54.93 14.24
CA THR A 832 67.25 -54.27 14.86
C THR A 832 66.92 -54.80 16.25
N GLY A 833 67.65 -55.82 16.69
CA GLY A 833 67.43 -56.46 17.97
C GLY A 833 67.82 -55.53 19.12
N THR A 834 67.10 -55.63 20.23
CA THR A 834 67.24 -54.72 21.37
C THR A 834 67.93 -55.37 22.57
N SER A 835 68.75 -56.38 22.31
CA SER A 835 69.49 -57.13 23.32
C SER A 835 70.89 -57.52 22.81
N HIS A 836 71.87 -57.47 23.71
CA HIS A 836 73.20 -57.98 23.45
C HIS A 836 73.72 -58.78 24.66
N THR A 837 74.11 -60.02 24.40
CA THR A 837 74.70 -60.92 25.40
C THR A 837 76.20 -61.02 25.19
N VAL A 838 76.97 -60.66 26.21
CA VAL A 838 78.42 -60.87 26.28
C VAL A 838 78.67 -62.18 27.01
N THR A 839 79.46 -63.08 26.43
CA THR A 839 79.75 -64.43 26.96
C THR A 839 81.25 -64.64 27.20
N ASN A 840 81.65 -65.82 27.69
CA ASN A 840 83.03 -66.19 28.00
C ASN A 840 83.71 -65.28 29.05
N LEU A 841 82.91 -64.77 29.99
CA LEU A 841 83.38 -63.91 31.07
C LEU A 841 83.80 -64.73 32.30
N GLN A 842 84.59 -64.12 33.17
CA GLN A 842 84.93 -64.65 34.48
C GLN A 842 83.92 -64.17 35.55
N PRO A 843 83.75 -64.89 36.67
CA PRO A 843 82.93 -64.43 37.79
C PRO A 843 83.38 -63.08 38.33
N ASN A 844 82.43 -62.18 38.62
CA ASN A 844 82.65 -60.81 39.10
C ASN A 844 83.43 -59.87 38.14
N GLN A 845 83.54 -60.22 36.86
CA GLN A 845 84.22 -59.40 35.84
C GLN A 845 83.36 -58.20 35.45
N ASN A 846 83.95 -57.00 35.41
CA ASN A 846 83.31 -55.79 34.89
C ASN A 846 83.13 -55.87 33.36
N VAL A 847 81.95 -55.52 32.87
CA VAL A 847 81.63 -55.37 31.45
C VAL A 847 80.94 -54.03 31.24
N THR A 848 81.48 -53.23 30.31
CA THR A 848 80.85 -51.98 29.87
C THR A 848 80.36 -52.17 28.44
N ILE A 849 79.07 -51.93 28.21
CA ILE A 849 78.47 -51.89 26.86
C ILE A 849 78.18 -50.45 26.46
N TYR A 850 78.41 -50.13 25.19
CA TYR A 850 78.05 -48.87 24.55
C TYR A 850 76.98 -49.15 23.50
N VAL A 851 75.81 -48.53 23.59
CA VAL A 851 74.68 -48.76 22.69
C VAL A 851 74.30 -47.46 22.00
N ARG A 852 74.07 -47.53 20.68
CA ARG A 852 73.60 -46.41 19.86
C ARG A 852 72.44 -46.88 18.97
N ALA A 853 71.38 -46.08 18.92
CA ALA A 853 70.33 -46.23 17.92
C ALA A 853 70.75 -45.55 16.60
N ILE A 854 70.51 -46.22 15.50
CA ILE A 854 70.81 -45.75 14.14
C ILE A 854 69.51 -45.24 13.53
N GLY A 855 69.52 -44.02 12.99
CA GLY A 855 68.38 -43.43 12.27
C GLY A 855 68.46 -43.66 10.75
N VAL A 856 67.55 -43.06 9.98
CA VAL A 856 67.60 -43.14 8.49
C VAL A 856 68.77 -42.34 7.89
N GLY A 857 69.31 -41.37 8.64
CA GLY A 857 70.51 -40.61 8.29
C GLY A 857 71.43 -40.44 9.50
N THR A 858 72.70 -40.10 9.26
CA THR A 858 73.74 -40.03 10.31
C THR A 858 73.45 -39.01 11.40
N CYS A 859 72.75 -37.91 11.08
CA CYS A 859 72.32 -36.90 12.05
C CYS A 859 71.18 -37.34 12.98
N GLN A 860 70.52 -38.45 12.67
CA GLN A 860 69.49 -39.03 13.52
C GLN A 860 70.04 -40.10 14.45
N ASN A 861 71.31 -40.47 14.33
CA ASN A 861 71.93 -41.39 15.26
C ASN A 861 71.84 -40.82 16.67
N SER A 862 71.45 -41.66 17.62
CA SER A 862 71.35 -41.23 19.02
C SER A 862 72.73 -40.94 19.61
N PRO A 863 72.79 -40.20 20.73
CA PRO A 863 73.92 -40.29 21.64
C PRO A 863 74.20 -41.75 22.04
N ILE A 864 75.46 -42.06 22.37
CA ILE A 864 75.85 -43.37 22.87
C ILE A 864 75.48 -43.46 24.36
N THR A 865 74.81 -44.54 24.76
CA THR A 865 74.61 -44.88 26.16
C THR A 865 75.64 -45.91 26.60
N ALA A 866 76.36 -45.62 27.68
CA ALA A 866 77.30 -46.57 28.30
C ALA A 866 76.71 -47.13 29.60
N VAL A 867 76.72 -48.45 29.76
CA VAL A 867 76.31 -49.12 31.01
C VAL A 867 77.36 -50.15 31.40
N THR A 868 77.84 -50.05 32.64
CA THR A 868 78.80 -50.98 33.24
C THR A 868 78.11 -51.81 34.30
N ASP A 869 78.34 -53.12 34.27
CA ASP A 869 77.90 -54.01 35.33
C ASP A 869 78.82 -55.24 35.42
N LYS A 870 78.60 -56.13 36.40
CA LYS A 870 79.43 -57.30 36.66
C LYS A 870 78.67 -58.61 36.45
N THR A 871 79.37 -59.66 36.03
CA THR A 871 78.87 -61.04 36.13
C THR A 871 78.64 -61.43 37.58
N THR A 872 77.78 -62.43 37.82
CA THR A 872 77.55 -62.90 39.19
C THR A 872 78.78 -63.63 39.73
N ASN A 873 78.93 -63.64 41.07
CA ASN A 873 79.95 -64.41 41.76
C ASN A 873 79.30 -65.40 42.75
N PRO A 874 78.61 -66.44 42.26
CA PRO A 874 77.80 -67.31 43.12
C PRO A 874 78.63 -68.07 44.17
N ASN A 875 79.92 -68.31 43.91
CA ASN A 875 80.82 -69.02 44.82
C ASN A 875 81.63 -68.08 45.75
N GLY A 876 81.42 -66.77 45.63
CA GLY A 876 82.11 -65.75 46.42
C GLY A 876 83.62 -65.68 46.17
N ASN A 877 84.30 -64.88 47.00
CA ASN A 877 85.75 -64.69 46.95
C ASN A 877 86.48 -65.80 47.71
N ASN A 878 86.13 -67.06 47.44
CA ASN A 878 86.73 -68.20 48.11
C ASN A 878 87.92 -68.72 47.32
N CYS A 879 89.09 -68.75 47.97
CA CYS A 879 90.23 -69.54 47.55
C CYS A 879 90.35 -70.79 48.41
N TYR A 880 90.65 -71.92 47.79
CA TYR A 880 90.87 -73.19 48.44
C TYR A 880 92.21 -73.77 47.98
N VAL A 881 93.02 -74.19 48.95
CA VAL A 881 94.28 -74.92 48.74
C VAL A 881 94.13 -76.20 49.54
N PRO A 882 94.10 -77.38 48.90
CA PRO A 882 94.12 -78.66 49.60
C PRO A 882 95.22 -78.73 50.67
N ASN A 883 94.99 -79.51 51.72
CA ASN A 883 95.95 -79.69 52.81
C ASN A 883 96.75 -80.99 52.69
N LEU A 884 96.56 -81.75 51.60
CA LEU A 884 97.15 -83.05 51.34
C LEU A 884 97.20 -83.31 49.84
N PHE A 885 98.35 -83.73 49.33
CA PHE A 885 98.48 -84.23 47.95
C PHE A 885 99.53 -85.36 47.89
N SER A 886 99.42 -86.21 46.87
CA SER A 886 100.17 -87.47 46.75
C SER A 886 100.87 -87.58 45.39
N PRO A 887 102.04 -86.93 45.19
CA PRO A 887 102.79 -86.98 43.93
C PRO A 887 103.45 -88.36 43.71
N ASN A 888 102.63 -89.36 43.36
CA ASN A 888 103.03 -90.76 43.12
C ASN A 888 102.95 -91.15 41.63
N GLY A 889 102.38 -90.30 40.77
CA GLY A 889 102.26 -90.49 39.33
C GLY A 889 101.03 -91.29 38.90
N ASP A 890 100.00 -91.43 39.75
CA ASP A 890 98.75 -92.12 39.43
C ASP A 890 97.70 -91.24 38.72
N GLY A 891 97.99 -89.94 38.55
CA GLY A 891 97.13 -88.94 37.94
C GLY A 891 96.13 -88.29 38.90
N ILE A 892 96.12 -88.69 40.18
CA ILE A 892 95.17 -88.24 41.20
C ILE A 892 95.93 -87.50 42.31
N ASN A 893 95.63 -86.20 42.48
CA ASN A 893 96.26 -85.34 43.48
C ASN A 893 97.81 -85.33 43.40
N ASP A 894 98.37 -85.48 42.19
CA ASP A 894 99.82 -85.42 41.97
C ASP A 894 100.38 -83.99 42.05
N ILE A 895 99.52 -82.98 41.92
CA ILE A 895 99.91 -81.57 41.88
C ILE A 895 99.00 -80.76 42.81
N GLU A 896 99.62 -79.96 43.68
CA GLU A 896 98.96 -79.05 44.59
C GLU A 896 98.62 -77.73 43.90
N TYR A 897 97.33 -77.47 43.67
CA TYR A 897 96.83 -76.26 42.99
C TYR A 897 96.10 -75.31 43.93
N VAL A 898 96.01 -74.04 43.51
CA VAL A 898 95.08 -73.08 44.10
C VAL A 898 93.75 -73.10 43.34
N TYR A 899 92.66 -73.43 44.03
CA TYR A 899 91.32 -73.37 43.49
C TYR A 899 90.62 -72.06 43.88
N GLY A 900 89.86 -71.49 42.96
CA GLY A 900 89.10 -70.27 43.18
C GLY A 900 88.52 -69.78 41.85
N THR A 901 87.31 -69.23 41.88
CA THR A 901 86.55 -68.90 40.66
C THR A 901 86.64 -67.44 40.25
N ALA A 902 87.11 -66.55 41.11
CA ALA A 902 87.16 -65.10 40.87
C ALA A 902 88.58 -64.49 41.05
N ILE A 903 89.63 -65.31 40.93
CA ILE A 903 91.02 -64.87 41.13
C ILE A 903 91.46 -64.03 39.92
N ALA A 904 91.80 -62.76 40.12
CA ALA A 904 92.34 -61.86 39.11
C ALA A 904 93.87 -61.85 39.08
N GLN A 905 94.51 -61.95 40.26
CA GLN A 905 95.96 -62.09 40.40
C GLN A 905 96.28 -63.07 41.52
N LEU A 906 97.33 -63.87 41.34
CA LEU A 906 97.76 -64.89 42.28
C LEU A 906 99.23 -64.69 42.67
N GLU A 907 99.53 -64.86 43.96
CA GLU A 907 100.85 -65.22 44.46
C GLU A 907 100.71 -66.44 45.37
N PHE A 908 101.19 -67.59 44.93
CA PHE A 908 101.19 -68.84 45.68
C PHE A 908 102.62 -69.28 45.94
N ARG A 909 103.01 -69.41 47.20
CA ARG A 909 104.36 -69.78 47.63
C ARG A 909 104.30 -70.92 48.64
N ILE A 910 105.17 -71.90 48.51
CA ILE A 910 105.28 -73.04 49.43
C ILE A 910 106.70 -73.10 49.99
N TYR A 911 106.81 -73.33 51.30
CA TYR A 911 108.07 -73.35 52.06
C TYR A 911 108.23 -74.68 52.81
N ASN A 912 109.47 -75.15 52.93
CA ASN A 912 109.80 -76.30 53.78
C ASN A 912 109.91 -75.91 55.27
N HIS A 913 110.14 -76.90 56.15
CA HIS A 913 110.29 -76.71 57.61
C HIS A 913 111.40 -75.75 58.03
N TRP A 914 112.38 -75.50 57.17
CA TRP A 914 113.50 -74.58 57.41
C TRP A 914 113.21 -73.16 56.93
N GLY A 915 112.00 -72.90 56.39
CA GLY A 915 111.62 -71.61 55.83
C GLY A 915 112.17 -71.33 54.42
N GLN A 916 112.74 -72.33 53.74
CA GLN A 916 113.20 -72.20 52.36
C GLN A 916 112.01 -72.33 51.39
N LEU A 917 111.91 -71.39 50.45
CA LEU A 917 110.92 -71.42 49.37
C LEU A 917 111.21 -72.60 48.44
N VAL A 918 110.25 -73.51 48.27
CA VAL A 918 110.38 -74.70 47.41
C VAL A 918 109.55 -74.62 46.13
N PHE A 919 108.50 -73.81 46.13
CA PHE A 919 107.67 -73.54 44.95
C PHE A 919 107.09 -72.14 45.01
N GLU A 920 107.04 -71.45 43.87
CA GLU A 920 106.25 -70.25 43.70
C GLU A 920 105.54 -70.24 42.35
N SER A 921 104.33 -69.69 42.33
CA SER A 921 103.58 -69.44 41.11
C SER A 921 102.76 -68.15 41.22
N LYS A 922 102.66 -67.46 40.09
CA LYS A 922 101.69 -66.36 39.89
C LYS A 922 100.53 -66.75 38.97
N ASP A 923 100.55 -67.97 38.45
CA ASP A 923 99.53 -68.53 37.57
C ASP A 923 98.78 -69.64 38.31
N GLN A 924 97.46 -69.49 38.42
CA GLN A 924 96.59 -70.47 39.06
C GLN A 924 96.63 -71.85 38.38
N ARG A 925 97.01 -71.90 37.12
CA ARG A 925 97.13 -73.14 36.33
C ARG A 925 98.43 -73.89 36.59
N GLN A 926 99.35 -73.32 37.38
CA GLN A 926 100.60 -73.96 37.76
C GLN A 926 100.59 -74.28 39.26
N GLY A 927 100.62 -75.58 39.56
CA GLY A 927 100.66 -76.10 40.92
C GLY A 927 102.00 -76.78 41.23
N TRP A 928 102.18 -77.18 42.48
CA TRP A 928 103.41 -77.81 42.95
C TRP A 928 103.32 -79.33 42.88
N ASP A 929 104.27 -79.96 42.19
CA ASP A 929 104.36 -81.41 41.99
C ASP A 929 105.14 -82.15 43.10
N GLY A 930 105.49 -81.46 44.19
CA GLY A 930 106.31 -82.01 45.27
C GLY A 930 107.80 -82.09 44.96
N THR A 931 108.30 -81.47 43.89
CA THR A 931 109.73 -81.36 43.58
C THR A 931 110.25 -79.95 43.80
N MET A 932 111.56 -79.82 44.02
CA MET A 932 112.28 -78.55 43.96
C MET A 932 113.45 -78.75 43.01
N ASN A 933 113.48 -78.01 41.90
CA ASN A 933 114.45 -78.19 40.81
C ASN A 933 114.56 -79.64 40.29
N GLY A 934 113.41 -80.32 40.16
CA GLY A 934 113.32 -81.72 39.70
C GLY A 934 113.68 -82.77 40.76
N VAL A 935 114.08 -82.36 41.96
CA VAL A 935 114.39 -83.28 43.07
C VAL A 935 113.17 -83.44 43.97
N LYS A 936 112.72 -84.69 44.16
CA LYS A 936 111.59 -85.02 45.04
C LYS A 936 111.84 -84.54 46.46
N GLN A 937 110.93 -83.73 46.99
CA GLN A 937 111.04 -83.24 48.36
C GLN A 937 110.63 -84.33 49.37
N PRO A 938 111.13 -84.29 50.62
CA PRO A 938 110.77 -85.26 51.66
C PRO A 938 109.27 -85.27 51.98
N VAL A 939 108.75 -86.44 52.36
CA VAL A 939 107.40 -86.57 52.95
C VAL A 939 107.35 -85.75 54.23
N GLY A 940 106.30 -84.94 54.38
CA GLY A 940 106.16 -84.06 55.52
C GLY A 940 105.23 -82.89 55.25
N VAL A 941 105.08 -82.05 56.27
CA VAL A 941 104.24 -80.85 56.21
C VAL A 941 105.02 -79.67 55.63
N TYR A 942 104.46 -78.99 54.65
CA TYR A 942 104.99 -77.75 54.07
C TYR A 942 104.04 -76.61 54.39
N VAL A 943 104.56 -75.39 54.48
CA VAL A 943 103.75 -74.20 54.76
C VAL A 943 103.51 -73.46 53.46
N TYR A 944 102.25 -73.23 53.10
CA TYR A 944 101.92 -72.37 51.98
C TYR A 944 101.52 -70.96 52.45
N ILE A 945 101.83 -69.98 51.62
CA ILE A 945 101.32 -68.62 51.69
C ILE A 945 100.67 -68.33 50.35
N LEU A 946 99.36 -68.07 50.39
CA LEU A 946 98.55 -67.65 49.26
C LEU A 946 98.17 -66.18 49.48
N LYS A 947 98.42 -65.35 48.47
CA LYS A 947 97.84 -64.02 48.34
C LYS A 947 97.16 -63.94 46.98
N ALA A 948 95.83 -63.98 46.96
CA ALA A 948 95.02 -63.86 45.75
C ALA A 948 94.28 -62.52 45.76
N THR A 949 94.43 -61.72 44.72
CA THR A 949 93.57 -60.56 44.47
C THR A 949 92.39 -61.01 43.62
N MET A 950 91.18 -60.81 44.11
CA MET A 950 89.95 -61.17 43.43
C MET A 950 89.56 -60.11 42.40
N GLN A 951 88.62 -60.46 41.51
CA GLN A 951 88.10 -59.57 40.47
C GLN A 951 87.43 -58.27 40.99
N ASP A 952 87.01 -58.22 42.27
CA ASP A 952 86.56 -56.97 42.93
C ASP A 952 87.66 -56.20 43.66
N GLY A 953 88.92 -56.64 43.56
CA GLY A 953 90.05 -56.05 44.25
C GLY A 953 90.24 -56.55 45.69
N THR A 954 89.34 -57.40 46.21
CA THR A 954 89.51 -58.01 47.53
C THR A 954 90.76 -58.89 47.54
N VAL A 955 91.64 -58.70 48.52
CA VAL A 955 92.83 -59.53 48.68
C VAL A 955 92.55 -60.63 49.69
N VAL A 956 92.53 -61.89 49.24
CA VAL A 956 92.45 -63.07 50.10
C VAL A 956 93.86 -63.55 50.40
N THR A 957 94.25 -63.44 51.67
CA THR A 957 95.50 -64.01 52.18
C THR A 957 95.21 -65.25 53.00
N LYS A 958 95.80 -66.39 52.63
CA LYS A 958 95.72 -67.62 53.41
C LYS A 958 97.12 -68.13 53.70
N LYS A 959 97.32 -68.57 54.94
CA LYS A 959 98.48 -69.34 55.37
C LYS A 959 97.96 -70.67 55.88
N GLY A 960 98.58 -71.76 55.45
CA GLY A 960 98.17 -73.08 55.87
C GLY A 960 99.28 -74.09 55.67
N ASN A 961 98.96 -75.32 56.00
CA ASN A 961 99.85 -76.46 55.88
C ASN A 961 99.35 -77.36 54.75
N VAL A 962 100.27 -77.85 53.93
CA VAL A 962 100.02 -78.92 52.96
C VAL A 962 100.94 -80.09 53.28
N THR A 963 100.36 -81.27 53.46
CA THR A 963 101.12 -82.49 53.70
C THR A 963 101.42 -83.14 52.35
N LEU A 964 102.72 -83.32 52.07
CA LEU A 964 103.18 -84.17 50.97
C LEU A 964 103.30 -85.59 51.48
N MET A 965 102.58 -86.53 50.87
CA MET A 965 102.70 -87.97 51.11
C MET A 965 102.99 -88.71 49.81
N ARG A 966 103.62 -89.88 49.85
CA ARG A 966 103.90 -90.71 48.67
C ARG A 966 104.08 -92.16 49.04
#